data_AF-A0A348ZKD2-F1
#
_entry.id   AF-A0A348ZKD2-F1
#
_cell.length_a   1.000
_cell.length_b   1.000
_cell.length_c   1.000
_cell.angle_alpha   90.00
_cell.angle_beta   90.00
_cell.angle_gamma   90.00
#
_symmetry.space_group_name_H-M   'P 1'
#
loop_
_entity.id
_entity.type
_entity.pdbx_description
1 polymer ?
#
loop_
_entity_poly.entity_id
_entity_poly.type
_entity_poly.pdbx_seq_one_letter_code
_entity_poly.pdbx_strand_id
1 'polypeptide(L)'
;MNTSLSWIKEYVPDLECTDQEYMDAMTLSGTKCEGYKKLDEDLDKIVVGHIDLIEKHPDADKLVVCKVDIGTEVIQIVTGATNVEEGQLVPVVLHGGKIAGAHGEGLVPGGIKIKKGKLRGVESQGMMCGIDELGSSKEFFPEAPDDGIYIFKEGTVKPGDDAVEALGLHDSVFEYEITSNRVDCYSVIGIAREAAATFGKSFKAPQPPKAGDSKDVEKYISVNIEDEDLCRRFCARVVKNVKIGESPDWMKSRLRACGIRPINNLVDITNYIMEEYGQPMHAYDLSTIEDNKIVVRRAKDGEKFVTLDGEEHTLDNEMCMICDGKKAVGIGGIMGGENSMITDDVQDMLFEAACFVGPNIRLSSKRLGLRTDASNKFEKGLDPNNAEEAINRACQLIEELGVGEVVDGMVDVYPVKNEPHQIKFDPDYVNKLIGFELSKEQMLSYFDALELEYDESTDMITVPTFRQDLLEMCDIAEEITRFYGYDNIPTTLPSGEATTGKLSWKLRIDEITRNVARYCGFSQGYAYSFESPKVYDKLLLPEDAIERKSIEISNPLGEDFSVMRTTPLDGMLTSLASNYNHKNKDVRLYEMGNVYLPKELPLKELPDERMQLVLGFYGEGDFFTMKGVVEELLEQLGMTDKVAYDANTDKPFLHPGRKASINYDGKIIGYLGEVHPKVCKNYGMKTRAYIAVIDMPYIYEMANFDTKYEGIAKFPAVTRDISMVVPKEIPVGDIEAVIEKKGGVILESYSLFDLYEGDQIEEGKKSVAYSIVFRAKDKTLEDAEVQESMDKILKALEEMNIQLRG
;
A
#
# COMPACT_ATOMS: atom_id res chain seq x y z
N MET A 1 -6.21 13.90 6.16
CA MET A 1 -6.52 14.99 7.11
C MET A 1 -7.88 15.54 6.74
N ASN A 2 -8.74 15.88 7.71
CA ASN A 2 -10.05 16.46 7.42
C ASN A 2 -10.09 17.91 7.89
N THR A 3 -10.63 18.82 7.09
CA THR A 3 -10.97 20.17 7.56
C THR A 3 -12.16 20.73 6.81
N SER A 4 -12.84 21.70 7.41
CA SER A 4 -14.03 22.30 6.84
C SER A 4 -13.72 23.53 5.99
N LEU A 5 -14.52 23.72 4.94
CA LEU A 5 -14.36 24.86 4.05
C LEU A 5 -14.67 26.17 4.76
N SER A 6 -15.62 26.21 5.71
CA SER A 6 -15.88 27.42 6.50
C SER A 6 -14.66 27.86 7.31
N TRP A 7 -13.88 26.91 7.85
CA TRP A 7 -12.67 27.24 8.61
C TRP A 7 -11.57 27.76 7.69
N ILE A 8 -11.40 27.17 6.51
CA ILE A 8 -10.48 27.70 5.48
C ILE A 8 -10.88 29.12 5.06
N LYS A 9 -12.18 29.38 4.87
CA LYS A 9 -12.70 30.71 4.50
C LYS A 9 -12.46 31.78 5.57
N GLU A 10 -12.27 31.41 6.84
CA GLU A 10 -11.90 32.39 7.88
C GLU A 10 -10.54 33.03 7.60
N TYR A 11 -9.57 32.23 7.14
CA TYR A 11 -8.23 32.72 6.77
C TYR A 11 -8.16 33.19 5.31
N VAL A 12 -9.13 32.80 4.47
CA VAL A 12 -9.25 33.23 3.07
C VAL A 12 -10.65 33.80 2.81
N PRO A 13 -10.99 34.98 3.38
CA PRO A 13 -12.37 35.49 3.39
C PRO A 13 -12.93 35.83 2.01
N ASP A 14 -12.07 36.07 1.02
CA ASP A 14 -12.46 36.38 -0.36
C ASP A 14 -12.55 35.11 -1.24
N LEU A 15 -12.52 33.91 -0.62
CA LEU A 15 -12.64 32.62 -1.30
C LEU A 15 -14.11 32.34 -1.66
N GLU A 16 -14.43 32.56 -2.93
CA GLU A 16 -15.72 32.23 -3.52
C GLU A 16 -15.54 31.15 -4.58
N CYS A 17 -16.05 29.95 -4.29
CA CYS A 17 -16.11 28.82 -5.19
C CYS A 17 -17.16 27.82 -4.69
N THR A 18 -17.63 26.95 -5.59
CA THR A 18 -18.37 25.75 -5.21
C THR A 18 -17.44 24.70 -4.63
N ASP A 19 -17.97 23.77 -3.84
CA ASP A 19 -17.17 22.69 -3.25
C ASP A 19 -16.42 21.84 -4.30
N GLN A 20 -17.05 21.63 -5.46
CA GLN A 20 -16.44 20.91 -6.57
C GLN A 20 -15.26 21.70 -7.18
N GLU A 21 -15.44 23.00 -7.43
CA GLU A 21 -14.36 23.85 -7.93
C GLU A 21 -13.19 23.95 -6.94
N TYR A 22 -13.49 24.00 -5.64
CA TYR A 22 -12.48 23.93 -4.59
C TYR A 22 -11.68 22.62 -4.66
N MET A 23 -12.36 21.47 -4.70
CA MET A 23 -11.73 20.15 -4.77
C MET A 23 -10.82 20.02 -5.99
N ASP A 24 -11.32 20.40 -7.17
CA ASP A 24 -10.61 20.26 -8.44
C ASP A 24 -9.36 21.16 -8.46
N ALA A 25 -9.49 22.43 -8.07
CA ALA A 25 -8.38 23.38 -8.08
C ALA A 25 -7.27 23.01 -7.09
N MET A 26 -7.63 22.65 -5.84
CA MET A 26 -6.66 22.23 -4.82
C MET A 26 -5.91 20.96 -5.24
N THR A 27 -6.61 20.01 -5.87
CA THR A 27 -6.00 18.78 -6.37
C THR A 27 -5.02 19.05 -7.51
N LEU A 28 -5.38 19.94 -8.44
CA LEU A 28 -4.53 20.31 -9.57
C LEU A 28 -3.29 21.12 -9.15
N SER A 29 -3.39 21.93 -8.10
CA SER A 29 -2.26 22.72 -7.57
C SER A 29 -1.31 21.93 -6.67
N GLY A 30 -1.65 20.67 -6.33
CA GLY A 30 -0.78 19.73 -5.59
C GLY A 30 -1.24 19.39 -4.17
N THR A 31 -2.35 19.95 -3.69
CA THR A 31 -2.96 19.61 -2.40
C THR A 31 -4.17 18.70 -2.63
N LYS A 32 -3.91 17.42 -2.85
CA LYS A 32 -4.92 16.44 -3.27
C LYS A 32 -6.06 16.31 -2.27
N CYS A 33 -7.27 16.58 -2.74
CA CYS A 33 -8.51 16.25 -2.04
C CYS A 33 -8.98 14.86 -2.52
N GLU A 34 -9.19 13.91 -1.62
CA GLU A 34 -9.80 12.61 -1.96
C GLU A 34 -11.30 12.74 -2.23
N GLY A 35 -11.94 13.67 -1.53
CA GLY A 35 -13.37 13.98 -1.67
C GLY A 35 -13.81 15.02 -0.66
N TYR A 36 -15.12 15.30 -0.66
CA TYR A 36 -15.76 16.13 0.36
C TYR A 36 -17.13 15.57 0.74
N LYS A 37 -17.56 15.89 1.95
CA LYS A 37 -18.90 15.58 2.47
C LYS A 37 -19.59 16.87 2.92
N LYS A 38 -20.78 17.12 2.38
CA LYS A 38 -21.69 18.15 2.87
C LYS A 38 -22.40 17.66 4.11
N LEU A 39 -22.31 18.40 5.21
CA LEU A 39 -22.91 18.00 6.47
C LEU A 39 -24.45 18.16 6.48
N ASP A 40 -24.99 18.97 5.57
CA ASP A 40 -26.41 19.28 5.42
C ASP A 40 -27.09 18.63 4.20
N GLU A 41 -26.39 17.80 3.42
CA GLU A 41 -26.88 17.26 2.13
C GLU A 41 -28.25 16.58 2.24
N ASP A 42 -28.48 15.87 3.35
CA ASP A 42 -29.68 15.09 3.63
C ASP A 42 -30.69 15.82 4.54
N LEU A 43 -30.40 17.07 4.92
CA LEU A 43 -31.23 17.88 5.82
C LEU A 43 -32.02 18.93 5.03
N ASP A 44 -33.32 19.10 5.35
CA ASP A 44 -34.16 20.09 4.67
C ASP A 44 -35.28 20.58 5.60
N LYS A 45 -35.51 21.90 5.64
CA LYS A 45 -36.56 22.58 6.43
C LYS A 45 -36.56 22.23 7.92
N ILE A 46 -35.40 22.36 8.55
CA ILE A 46 -35.25 22.16 10.00
C ILE A 46 -35.04 23.52 10.66
N VAL A 47 -35.97 23.90 11.52
CA VAL A 47 -35.98 25.20 12.20
C VAL A 47 -35.95 25.00 13.71
N VAL A 48 -35.55 26.03 14.43
CA VAL A 48 -35.66 26.04 15.90
C VAL A 48 -37.13 26.27 16.28
N GLY A 49 -37.67 25.40 17.13
CA GLY A 49 -39.02 25.53 17.69
C GLY A 49 -39.00 25.69 19.21
N HIS A 50 -39.95 26.44 19.76
CA HIS A 50 -40.16 26.60 21.20
C HIS A 50 -41.42 25.88 21.66
N ILE A 51 -41.31 25.05 22.70
CA ILE A 51 -42.43 24.27 23.22
C ILE A 51 -43.28 25.16 24.14
N ASP A 52 -44.42 25.66 23.65
CA ASP A 52 -45.32 26.54 24.39
C ASP A 52 -46.20 25.80 25.41
N LEU A 53 -46.69 24.61 25.03
CA LEU A 53 -47.67 23.85 25.82
C LEU A 53 -47.53 22.35 25.55
N ILE A 54 -47.57 21.54 26.61
CA ILE A 54 -47.57 20.07 26.53
C ILE A 54 -48.87 19.51 27.11
N GLU A 55 -49.62 18.78 26.30
CA GLU A 55 -50.85 18.08 26.70
C GLU A 55 -50.69 16.56 26.61
N LYS A 56 -51.39 15.82 27.49
CA LYS A 56 -51.43 14.34 27.37
C LYS A 56 -52.19 13.92 26.13
N HIS A 57 -51.66 12.94 25.40
CA HIS A 57 -52.37 12.40 24.25
C HIS A 57 -53.66 11.67 24.70
N PRO A 58 -54.82 11.95 24.07
CA PRO A 58 -56.12 11.43 24.51
C PRO A 58 -56.22 9.90 24.46
N ASP A 59 -55.56 9.28 23.47
CA ASP A 59 -55.68 7.84 23.18
C ASP A 59 -54.34 7.07 23.26
N ALA A 60 -53.30 7.61 23.92
CA ALA A 60 -52.00 6.94 24.02
C ALA A 60 -51.20 7.35 25.27
N ASP A 61 -50.87 6.39 26.14
CA ASP A 61 -50.20 6.66 27.43
C ASP A 61 -48.75 7.14 27.32
N LYS A 62 -48.07 6.83 26.20
CA LYS A 62 -46.64 7.13 25.96
C LYS A 62 -46.40 8.31 25.02
N LEU A 63 -47.46 8.97 24.56
CA LEU A 63 -47.34 10.11 23.64
C LEU A 63 -47.84 11.39 24.32
N VAL A 64 -47.24 12.50 23.95
CA VAL A 64 -47.69 13.84 24.32
C VAL A 64 -47.94 14.68 23.07
N VAL A 65 -48.79 15.68 23.20
CA VAL A 65 -49.14 16.63 22.15
C VAL A 65 -48.54 17.97 22.52
N CYS A 66 -47.57 18.43 21.75
CA CYS A 66 -46.88 19.69 21.98
C CYS A 66 -47.40 20.77 21.03
N LYS A 67 -47.65 21.97 21.55
CA LYS A 67 -47.77 23.21 20.75
C LYS A 67 -46.40 23.83 20.65
N VAL A 68 -45.89 23.98 19.43
CA VAL A 68 -44.52 24.41 19.18
C VAL A 68 -44.55 25.67 18.31
N ASP A 69 -44.06 26.78 18.83
CA ASP A 69 -43.84 28.01 18.07
C ASP A 69 -42.58 27.86 17.20
N ILE A 70 -42.75 27.97 15.88
CA ILE A 70 -41.66 27.92 14.90
C ILE A 70 -41.30 29.32 14.37
N GLY A 71 -41.65 30.36 15.12
CA GLY A 71 -41.41 31.78 14.83
C GLY A 71 -42.43 32.40 13.85
N THR A 72 -42.95 31.60 12.91
CA THR A 72 -43.97 32.05 11.94
C THR A 72 -45.40 31.72 12.37
N GLU A 73 -45.59 30.54 12.96
CA GLU A 73 -46.87 30.06 13.47
C GLU A 73 -46.63 29.03 14.58
N VAL A 74 -47.69 28.71 15.34
CA VAL A 74 -47.66 27.64 16.34
C VAL A 74 -48.24 26.37 15.73
N ILE A 75 -47.42 25.34 15.60
CA ILE A 75 -47.80 24.03 15.04
C ILE A 75 -48.00 22.99 16.14
N GLN A 76 -48.73 21.92 15.80
CA GLN A 76 -48.92 20.79 16.71
C GLN A 76 -48.02 19.62 16.31
N ILE A 77 -47.22 19.13 17.25
CA ILE A 77 -46.36 17.96 17.05
C ILE A 77 -46.66 16.92 18.13
N VAL A 78 -46.88 15.69 17.70
CA VAL A 78 -47.03 14.54 18.61
C VAL A 78 -45.67 13.86 18.74
N THR A 79 -45.18 13.67 19.97
CA THR A 79 -43.89 13.02 20.24
C THR A 79 -44.01 11.94 21.30
N GLY A 80 -43.10 10.96 21.23
CA GLY A 80 -42.87 9.96 22.27
C GLY A 80 -41.59 10.21 23.09
N ALA A 81 -40.86 11.29 22.79
CA ALA A 81 -39.66 11.66 23.54
C ALA A 81 -40.04 12.00 24.99
N THR A 82 -39.28 11.46 25.94
CA THR A 82 -39.57 11.62 27.37
C THR A 82 -38.91 12.84 27.99
N ASN A 83 -37.98 13.48 27.29
CA ASN A 83 -37.19 14.62 27.75
C ASN A 83 -37.77 16.00 27.33
N VAL A 84 -39.05 16.04 26.94
CA VAL A 84 -39.74 17.27 26.51
C VAL A 84 -40.31 18.04 27.69
N GLU A 85 -40.05 19.34 27.76
CA GLU A 85 -40.57 20.26 28.78
C GLU A 85 -41.02 21.59 28.12
N GLU A 86 -42.03 22.23 28.72
CA GLU A 86 -42.48 23.57 28.28
C GLU A 86 -41.34 24.58 28.46
N GLY A 87 -41.14 25.45 27.48
CA GLY A 87 -40.05 26.44 27.45
C GLY A 87 -38.79 26.00 26.69
N GLN A 88 -38.67 24.72 26.31
CA GLN A 88 -37.48 24.23 25.61
C GLN A 88 -37.42 24.71 24.15
N LEU A 89 -36.20 25.01 23.69
CA LEU A 89 -35.87 25.27 22.28
C LEU A 89 -35.28 24.00 21.66
N VAL A 90 -35.86 23.53 20.56
CA VAL A 90 -35.57 22.20 19.98
C VAL A 90 -35.53 22.27 18.45
N PRO A 91 -34.76 21.40 17.76
CA PRO A 91 -34.78 21.35 16.31
C PRO A 91 -36.07 20.67 15.84
N VAL A 92 -36.74 21.30 14.87
CA VAL A 92 -38.04 20.87 14.33
C VAL A 92 -37.94 20.74 12.83
N VAL A 93 -38.11 19.52 12.31
CA VAL A 93 -38.28 19.30 10.88
C VAL A 93 -39.74 19.53 10.48
N LEU A 94 -39.95 20.47 9.57
CA LEU A 94 -41.27 20.87 9.10
C LEU A 94 -41.83 19.89 8.07
N HIS A 95 -43.14 20.00 7.82
CA HIS A 95 -43.78 19.22 6.77
C HIS A 95 -43.08 19.39 5.41
N GLY A 96 -42.69 18.26 4.83
CA GLY A 96 -42.07 18.19 3.51
C GLY A 96 -40.54 18.33 3.55
N GLY A 97 -39.96 18.59 4.72
CA GLY A 97 -38.52 18.56 4.98
C GLY A 97 -37.94 17.16 5.10
N LYS A 98 -36.66 17.09 5.46
CA LYS A 98 -35.87 15.85 5.53
C LYS A 98 -34.95 15.82 6.75
N ILE A 99 -34.68 14.60 7.22
CA ILE A 99 -33.68 14.27 8.24
C ILE A 99 -32.71 13.23 7.67
N ALA A 100 -31.49 13.15 8.20
CA ALA A 100 -30.42 12.31 7.66
C ALA A 100 -30.54 10.83 8.06
N GLY A 101 -31.18 10.52 9.19
CA GLY A 101 -31.36 9.15 9.68
C GLY A 101 -32.64 8.98 10.49
N ALA A 102 -33.02 7.73 10.77
CA ALA A 102 -34.07 7.41 11.74
C ALA A 102 -33.45 6.80 12.99
N HIS A 103 -34.11 6.97 14.14
CA HIS A 103 -33.66 6.38 15.42
C HIS A 103 -33.24 4.90 15.27
N GLY A 104 -31.95 4.62 15.45
CA GLY A 104 -31.37 3.27 15.40
C GLY A 104 -31.18 2.67 14.00
N GLU A 105 -31.59 3.34 12.93
CA GLU A 105 -31.52 2.85 11.54
C GLU A 105 -30.50 3.63 10.68
N GLY A 106 -29.40 4.12 11.28
CA GLY A 106 -28.26 4.72 10.54
C GLY A 106 -28.62 5.89 9.61
N LEU A 107 -27.64 6.33 8.82
CA LEU A 107 -27.81 7.37 7.80
C LEU A 107 -28.48 6.80 6.54
N VAL A 108 -29.45 7.52 5.97
CA VAL A 108 -30.16 7.15 4.74
C VAL A 108 -29.79 8.12 3.61
N PRO A 109 -29.11 7.66 2.54
CA PRO A 109 -28.77 8.51 1.41
C PRO A 109 -30.00 9.19 0.79
N GLY A 110 -29.96 10.52 0.66
CA GLY A 110 -31.05 11.35 0.14
C GLY A 110 -32.04 11.84 1.21
N GLY A 111 -31.85 11.43 2.47
CA GLY A 111 -32.64 11.81 3.64
C GLY A 111 -34.04 11.18 3.70
N ILE A 112 -34.62 11.14 4.90
CA ILE A 112 -35.96 10.64 5.17
C ILE A 112 -36.95 11.81 5.16
N LYS A 113 -37.92 11.77 4.25
CA LYS A 113 -38.91 12.84 4.08
C LYS A 113 -40.01 12.80 5.14
N ILE A 114 -40.17 13.90 5.88
CA ILE A 114 -41.19 14.05 6.93
C ILE A 114 -42.50 14.60 6.36
N LYS A 115 -43.62 13.96 6.71
CA LYS A 115 -44.96 14.32 6.22
C LYS A 115 -45.90 14.62 7.38
N LYS A 116 -46.79 15.60 7.19
CA LYS A 116 -47.93 15.79 8.08
C LYS A 116 -48.80 14.53 8.08
N GLY A 117 -49.24 14.12 9.26
CA GLY A 117 -49.98 12.88 9.43
C GLY A 117 -50.79 12.88 10.71
N LYS A 118 -51.42 11.73 11.01
CA LYS A 118 -52.07 11.50 12.29
C LYS A 118 -51.36 10.39 13.03
N LEU A 119 -50.91 10.68 14.24
CA LEU A 119 -50.41 9.69 15.18
C LEU A 119 -51.55 9.36 16.14
N ARG A 120 -52.04 8.11 16.11
CA ARG A 120 -53.15 7.64 16.96
C ARG A 120 -54.39 8.56 16.93
N GLY A 121 -54.68 9.17 15.77
CA GLY A 121 -55.87 10.01 15.54
C GLY A 121 -55.64 11.51 15.71
N VAL A 122 -54.57 11.92 16.39
CA VAL A 122 -54.18 13.33 16.60
C VAL A 122 -53.23 13.79 15.49
N GLU A 123 -53.43 15.00 14.98
CA GLU A 123 -52.59 15.57 13.92
C GLU A 123 -51.18 15.91 14.43
N SER A 124 -50.15 15.57 13.65
CA SER A 124 -48.76 15.98 13.87
C SER A 124 -48.21 16.61 12.59
N GLN A 125 -47.72 17.85 12.69
CA GLN A 125 -47.34 18.71 11.56
C GLN A 125 -45.81 18.86 11.41
N GLY A 126 -45.07 17.84 11.83
CA GLY A 126 -43.61 17.82 11.80
C GLY A 126 -43.08 16.78 12.77
N MET A 127 -41.81 16.92 13.12
CA MET A 127 -41.14 16.11 14.12
C MET A 127 -40.09 16.96 14.85
N MET A 128 -39.95 16.78 16.16
CA MET A 128 -38.81 17.31 16.92
C MET A 128 -37.68 16.29 16.83
N CYS A 129 -36.46 16.73 16.55
CA CYS A 129 -35.37 15.83 16.17
C CYS A 129 -34.39 15.55 17.32
N GLY A 130 -33.91 14.31 17.41
CA GLY A 130 -32.67 13.95 18.10
C GLY A 130 -31.44 14.24 17.25
N ILE A 131 -30.25 14.17 17.83
CA ILE A 131 -29.00 14.46 17.10
C ILE A 131 -28.65 13.39 16.06
N ASP A 132 -28.97 12.13 16.36
CA ASP A 132 -28.78 10.98 15.46
C ASP A 132 -29.62 11.13 14.18
N GLU A 133 -30.84 11.66 14.32
CA GLU A 133 -31.74 11.90 13.18
C GLU A 133 -31.20 13.01 12.27
N LEU A 134 -30.48 13.98 12.85
CA LEU A 134 -29.78 15.04 12.11
C LEU A 134 -28.42 14.58 11.54
N GLY A 135 -28.07 13.30 11.71
CA GLY A 135 -26.91 12.68 11.09
C GLY A 135 -25.59 12.87 11.82
N SER A 136 -25.64 13.22 13.10
CA SER A 136 -24.48 13.22 13.99
C SER A 136 -24.67 12.22 15.13
N SER A 137 -23.90 12.31 16.21
CA SER A 137 -24.00 11.40 17.35
C SER A 137 -23.67 12.10 18.66
N LYS A 138 -24.01 11.47 19.78
CA LYS A 138 -23.60 11.93 21.12
C LYS A 138 -22.09 12.03 21.30
N GLU A 139 -21.29 11.27 20.54
CA GLU A 139 -19.83 11.38 20.58
C GLU A 139 -19.34 12.77 20.11
N PHE A 140 -20.07 13.40 19.19
CA PHE A 140 -19.77 14.72 18.65
C PHE A 140 -20.65 15.83 19.27
N PHE A 141 -21.77 15.47 19.91
CA PHE A 141 -22.60 16.37 20.68
C PHE A 141 -22.78 15.78 22.09
N PRO A 142 -21.76 15.87 22.97
CA PRO A 142 -21.80 15.27 24.31
C PRO A 142 -22.95 15.80 25.17
N GLU A 143 -23.47 16.99 24.88
CA GLU A 143 -24.65 17.59 25.50
C GLU A 143 -25.97 16.93 25.08
N ALA A 144 -25.97 16.12 24.02
CA ALA A 144 -27.15 15.43 23.55
C ALA A 144 -27.55 14.28 24.49
N PRO A 145 -28.86 14.05 24.69
CA PRO A 145 -29.33 12.92 25.50
C PRO A 145 -29.05 11.58 24.80
N ASP A 146 -28.94 10.50 25.58
CA ASP A 146 -28.81 9.13 25.03
C ASP A 146 -30.06 8.70 24.26
N ASP A 147 -31.23 9.09 24.75
CA ASP A 147 -32.53 8.87 24.14
C ASP A 147 -33.35 10.15 24.22
N GLY A 148 -33.84 10.64 23.07
CA GLY A 148 -34.75 11.78 23.00
C GLY A 148 -34.29 12.88 22.04
N ILE A 149 -34.92 14.05 22.19
CA ILE A 149 -34.69 15.20 21.29
C ILE A 149 -33.52 16.06 21.75
N TYR A 150 -32.87 16.73 20.81
CA TYR A 150 -31.83 17.70 21.13
C TYR A 150 -32.45 18.99 21.70
N ILE A 151 -31.82 19.56 22.73
CA ILE A 151 -32.30 20.76 23.40
C ILE A 151 -31.21 21.83 23.29
N PHE A 152 -31.56 22.96 22.69
CA PHE A 152 -30.65 24.11 22.63
C PHE A 152 -30.54 24.79 23.99
N LYS A 153 -29.34 25.31 24.29
CA LYS A 153 -29.09 26.12 25.48
C LYS A 153 -29.87 27.42 25.41
N GLU A 154 -30.46 27.83 26.53
CA GLU A 154 -31.26 29.05 26.58
C GLU A 154 -30.42 30.28 26.18
N GLY A 155 -30.99 31.12 25.31
CA GLY A 155 -30.35 32.36 24.85
C GLY A 155 -29.37 32.22 23.68
N THR A 156 -29.12 31.01 23.16
CA THR A 156 -28.26 30.82 21.96
C THR A 156 -29.01 30.91 20.64
N VAL A 157 -30.29 30.55 20.63
CA VAL A 157 -31.16 30.52 19.45
C VAL A 157 -32.55 31.07 19.75
N LYS A 158 -33.33 31.37 18.71
CA LYS A 158 -34.72 31.84 18.80
C LYS A 158 -35.65 31.02 17.91
N PRO A 159 -36.96 30.98 18.21
CA PRO A 159 -37.94 30.31 17.36
C PRO A 159 -37.89 30.83 15.92
N GLY A 160 -37.82 29.90 14.96
CA GLY A 160 -37.72 30.19 13.53
C GLY A 160 -36.30 30.36 12.98
N ASP A 161 -35.27 30.39 13.84
CA ASP A 161 -33.88 30.35 13.38
C ASP A 161 -33.59 29.03 12.65
N ASP A 162 -32.57 29.02 11.78
CA ASP A 162 -32.13 27.81 11.10
C ASP A 162 -31.41 26.89 12.10
N ALA A 163 -31.99 25.71 12.33
CA ALA A 163 -31.43 24.75 13.29
C ALA A 163 -30.18 24.06 12.73
N VAL A 164 -30.05 23.91 11.42
CA VAL A 164 -28.89 23.29 10.76
C VAL A 164 -27.68 24.23 10.88
N GLU A 165 -27.88 25.53 10.65
CA GLU A 165 -26.87 26.57 10.92
C GLU A 165 -26.46 26.58 12.39
N ALA A 166 -27.43 26.60 13.31
CA ALA A 166 -27.17 26.68 14.75
C ALA A 166 -26.36 25.49 15.29
N LEU A 167 -26.45 24.33 14.64
CA LEU A 167 -25.67 23.13 14.97
C LEU A 167 -24.30 23.10 14.28
N GLY A 168 -24.01 24.05 13.37
CA GLY A 168 -22.79 24.10 12.58
C GLY A 168 -22.74 23.06 11.46
N LEU A 169 -23.89 22.67 10.92
CA LEU A 169 -24.01 21.63 9.88
C LEU A 169 -24.10 22.20 8.46
N HIS A 170 -24.21 23.53 8.28
CA HIS A 170 -24.07 24.17 6.96
C HIS A 170 -22.59 24.34 6.59
N ASP A 171 -21.91 23.21 6.39
CA ASP A 171 -20.50 23.19 6.02
C ASP A 171 -20.15 21.96 5.18
N SER A 172 -19.02 22.04 4.50
CA SER A 172 -18.44 20.96 3.70
C SER A 172 -17.09 20.58 4.27
N VAL A 173 -16.92 19.31 4.62
CA VAL A 173 -15.68 18.74 5.13
C VAL A 173 -14.92 18.08 3.99
N PHE A 174 -13.68 18.51 3.78
CA PHE A 174 -12.79 17.99 2.76
C PHE A 174 -11.80 17.01 3.39
N GLU A 175 -11.58 15.88 2.71
CA GLU A 175 -10.56 14.90 3.05
C GLU A 175 -9.35 15.09 2.15
N TYR A 176 -8.18 15.32 2.77
CA TYR A 176 -6.92 15.60 2.09
C TYR A 176 -5.93 14.45 2.26
N GLU A 177 -5.34 14.02 1.14
CA GLU A 177 -4.20 13.10 1.09
C GLU A 177 -2.90 13.90 1.02
N ILE A 178 -2.32 14.22 2.18
CA ILE A 178 -1.11 15.03 2.27
C ILE A 178 0.13 14.15 2.11
N THR A 179 0.89 14.42 1.03
CA THR A 179 2.17 13.77 0.74
C THR A 179 3.23 14.14 1.78
N SER A 180 4.26 13.28 1.95
CA SER A 180 5.24 13.43 3.03
C SER A 180 6.15 14.67 2.92
N ASN A 181 6.24 15.30 1.75
CA ASN A 181 7.00 16.54 1.56
C ASN A 181 6.23 17.78 2.08
N ARG A 182 4.89 17.76 2.03
CA ARG A 182 4.04 18.90 2.39
C ARG A 182 3.64 18.90 3.86
N VAL A 183 4.64 18.88 4.75
CA VAL A 183 4.42 18.87 6.20
C VAL A 183 3.65 20.11 6.67
N ASP A 184 3.86 21.24 6.00
CA ASP A 184 3.13 22.49 6.20
C ASP A 184 1.60 22.32 6.08
N CYS A 185 1.16 21.43 5.17
CA CYS A 185 -0.25 21.14 4.92
C CYS A 185 -0.91 20.16 5.91
N TYR A 186 -0.21 19.71 6.96
CA TYR A 186 -0.83 18.97 8.08
C TYR A 186 -1.56 19.90 9.09
N SER A 187 -1.89 21.12 8.66
CA SER A 187 -2.53 22.18 9.44
C SER A 187 -3.56 22.93 8.61
N VAL A 188 -4.60 23.47 9.26
CA VAL A 188 -5.61 24.29 8.59
C VAL A 188 -4.98 25.56 8.01
N ILE A 189 -4.03 26.16 8.73
CA ILE A 189 -3.24 27.30 8.25
C ILE A 189 -2.50 26.96 6.95
N GLY A 190 -1.83 25.81 6.88
CA GLY A 190 -1.12 25.37 5.67
C GLY A 190 -2.05 25.14 4.49
N ILE A 191 -3.19 24.48 4.72
CA ILE A 191 -4.22 24.28 3.68
C ILE A 191 -4.82 25.61 3.24
N ALA A 192 -5.07 26.53 4.17
CA ALA A 192 -5.60 27.85 3.85
C ALA A 192 -4.60 28.70 3.06
N ARG A 193 -3.31 28.61 3.36
CA ARG A 193 -2.24 29.22 2.59
C ARG A 193 -2.22 28.67 1.16
N GLU A 194 -2.27 27.36 0.99
CA GLU A 194 -2.35 26.73 -0.35
C GLU A 194 -3.62 27.11 -1.10
N ALA A 195 -4.76 27.22 -0.42
CA ALA A 195 -6.01 27.67 -1.01
C ALA A 195 -5.92 29.13 -1.46
N ALA A 196 -5.33 30.01 -0.65
CA ALA A 196 -5.09 31.40 -1.03
C ALA A 196 -4.21 31.48 -2.29
N ALA A 197 -3.12 30.72 -2.35
CA ALA A 197 -2.25 30.67 -3.53
C ALA A 197 -2.97 30.12 -4.76
N THR A 198 -3.71 29.02 -4.61
CA THR A 198 -4.44 28.34 -5.70
C THR A 198 -5.50 29.26 -6.33
N PHE A 199 -6.21 30.04 -5.51
CA PHE A 199 -7.30 30.91 -5.96
C PHE A 199 -6.87 32.38 -6.19
N GLY A 200 -5.58 32.69 -6.01
CA GLY A 200 -5.05 34.05 -6.12
C GLY A 200 -5.73 35.03 -5.15
N LYS A 201 -5.97 34.59 -3.91
CA LYS A 201 -6.61 35.35 -2.84
C LYS A 201 -5.61 35.72 -1.74
N SER A 202 -5.97 36.67 -0.90
CA SER A 202 -5.15 37.04 0.25
C SER A 202 -5.33 36.06 1.41
N PHE A 203 -4.22 35.51 1.89
CA PHE A 203 -4.17 34.75 3.13
C PHE A 203 -4.09 35.69 4.34
N LYS A 204 -4.90 35.43 5.37
CA LYS A 204 -4.91 36.19 6.62
C LYS A 204 -4.54 35.27 7.79
N ALA A 205 -3.25 35.17 8.07
CA ALA A 205 -2.75 34.38 9.18
C ALA A 205 -3.23 34.92 10.55
N PRO A 206 -3.50 34.05 11.53
CA PRO A 206 -3.66 34.46 12.92
C PRO A 206 -2.38 35.13 13.44
N GLN A 207 -2.54 36.19 14.24
CA GLN A 207 -1.43 36.93 14.86
C GLN A 207 -1.56 36.91 16.38
N PRO A 208 -1.19 35.80 17.04
CA PRO A 208 -1.28 35.72 18.48
C PRO A 208 -0.31 36.71 19.15
N PRO A 209 -0.68 37.28 20.30
CA PRO A 209 0.23 38.14 21.05
C PRO A 209 1.44 37.33 21.52
N LYS A 210 2.64 37.86 21.27
CA LYS A 210 3.88 37.26 21.75
C LYS A 210 3.93 37.29 23.27
N ALA A 211 4.51 36.25 23.87
CA ALA A 211 4.86 36.28 25.29
C ALA A 211 5.75 37.51 25.59
N GLY A 212 5.53 38.16 26.74
CA GLY A 212 6.39 39.26 27.15
C GLY A 212 7.78 38.78 27.56
N ASP A 213 8.73 39.71 27.67
CA ASP A 213 10.13 39.43 28.03
C ASP A 213 10.34 39.13 29.53
N SER A 214 9.26 38.95 30.30
CA SER A 214 9.35 38.65 31.73
C SER A 214 9.91 37.24 31.96
N LYS A 215 10.73 37.10 33.00
CA LYS A 215 11.21 35.81 33.52
C LYS A 215 10.28 35.22 34.58
N ASP A 216 9.02 35.64 34.62
CA ASP A 216 8.09 35.20 35.66
C ASP A 216 7.77 33.71 35.55
N VAL A 217 7.68 33.15 34.33
CA VAL A 217 7.49 31.71 34.13
C VAL A 217 8.64 30.89 34.72
N GLU A 218 9.89 31.38 34.68
CA GLU A 218 11.07 30.70 35.24
C GLU A 218 10.97 30.50 36.77
N LYS A 219 10.06 31.23 37.45
CA LYS A 219 9.78 31.03 38.89
C LYS A 219 8.92 29.80 39.16
N TYR A 220 8.20 29.31 38.15
CA TYR A 220 7.24 28.21 38.26
C TYR A 220 7.76 26.92 37.66
N ILE A 221 8.57 27.01 36.60
CA ILE A 221 9.04 25.84 35.86
C ILE A 221 10.43 26.11 35.25
N SER A 222 11.23 25.05 35.16
CA SER A 222 12.47 25.04 34.39
C SER A 222 12.46 23.87 33.41
N VAL A 223 13.02 24.02 32.22
CA VAL A 223 13.08 22.98 31.20
C VAL A 223 14.54 22.71 30.85
N ASN A 224 14.91 21.43 30.74
CA ASN A 224 16.21 20.98 30.28
C ASN A 224 16.04 19.88 29.22
N ILE A 225 16.71 20.00 28.08
CA ILE A 225 16.77 18.95 27.07
C ILE A 225 18.14 18.29 27.19
N GLU A 226 18.18 17.04 27.68
CA GLU A 226 19.44 16.28 27.80
C GLU A 226 19.82 15.61 26.47
N ASP A 227 18.82 15.10 25.75
CA ASP A 227 18.98 14.42 24.46
C ASP A 227 18.45 15.31 23.31
N GLU A 228 19.24 16.31 22.93
CA GLU A 228 18.92 17.31 21.89
C GLU A 228 18.70 16.67 20.49
N ASP A 229 19.22 15.46 20.27
CA ASP A 229 19.02 14.67 19.05
C ASP A 229 17.63 14.02 18.96
N LEU A 230 16.81 14.09 20.02
CA LEU A 230 15.42 13.64 20.03
C LEU A 230 14.39 14.78 20.08
N CYS A 231 14.75 15.92 20.65
CA CYS A 231 13.87 17.07 20.85
C CYS A 231 14.59 18.36 20.43
N ARG A 232 14.13 18.94 19.32
CA ARG A 232 14.74 20.12 18.70
C ARG A 232 14.38 21.42 19.39
N ARG A 233 13.16 21.51 19.95
CA ARG A 233 12.68 22.69 20.69
C ARG A 233 11.64 22.26 21.73
N PHE A 234 11.64 22.92 22.89
CA PHE A 234 10.62 22.75 23.90
C PHE A 234 10.21 24.12 24.45
N CYS A 235 8.96 24.51 24.21
CA CYS A 235 8.33 25.72 24.72
C CYS A 235 7.37 25.35 25.85
N ALA A 236 7.44 26.10 26.96
CA ALA A 236 6.58 25.89 28.11
C ALA A 236 6.01 27.22 28.66
N ARG A 237 4.69 27.25 28.91
CA ARG A 237 3.98 28.39 29.49
C ARG A 237 3.06 27.95 30.61
N VAL A 238 2.95 28.78 31.65
CA VAL A 238 2.12 28.49 32.83
C VAL A 238 0.84 29.29 32.79
N VAL A 239 -0.27 28.64 33.12
CA VAL A 239 -1.58 29.27 33.29
C VAL A 239 -2.08 29.00 34.70
N LYS A 240 -2.61 30.03 35.35
CA LYS A 240 -3.13 30.00 36.71
C LYS A 240 -4.64 30.11 36.76
N ASN A 241 -5.21 29.69 37.89
CA ASN A 241 -6.63 29.84 38.18
C ASN A 241 -7.52 29.24 37.07
N VAL A 242 -7.15 28.04 36.60
CA VAL A 242 -7.80 27.32 35.51
C VAL A 242 -9.24 26.97 35.89
N LYS A 243 -10.15 27.15 34.93
CA LYS A 243 -11.57 26.85 35.04
C LYS A 243 -11.98 25.92 33.94
N ILE A 244 -12.19 24.65 34.29
CA ILE A 244 -12.72 23.67 33.36
C ILE A 244 -14.20 23.97 33.11
N GLY A 245 -14.56 23.97 31.83
CA GLY A 245 -15.92 24.23 31.37
C GLY A 245 -16.14 23.75 29.94
N GLU A 246 -17.32 24.05 29.40
CA GLU A 246 -17.66 23.73 28.01
C GLU A 246 -16.92 24.66 27.03
N SER A 247 -16.47 24.09 25.92
CA SER A 247 -15.91 24.84 24.79
C SER A 247 -17.00 25.62 24.05
N PRO A 248 -16.68 26.79 23.46
CA PRO A 248 -17.63 27.54 22.66
C PRO A 248 -18.04 26.76 21.40
N ASP A 249 -19.26 26.99 20.91
CA ASP A 249 -19.85 26.20 19.82
C ASP A 249 -19.02 26.24 18.52
N TRP A 250 -18.38 27.37 18.21
CA TRP A 250 -17.53 27.48 17.02
C TRP A 250 -16.31 26.54 17.07
N MET A 251 -15.71 26.34 18.26
CA MET A 251 -14.56 25.45 18.45
C MET A 251 -15.01 23.99 18.38
N LYS A 252 -16.13 23.66 19.04
CA LYS A 252 -16.73 22.33 18.96
C LYS A 252 -17.03 21.96 17.50
N SER A 253 -17.66 22.84 16.73
CA SER A 253 -17.97 22.60 15.31
C SER A 253 -16.73 22.29 14.47
N ARG A 254 -15.64 23.05 14.65
CA ARG A 254 -14.38 22.83 13.92
C ARG A 254 -13.69 21.51 14.28
N LEU A 255 -13.64 21.17 15.56
CA LEU A 255 -13.07 19.89 16.02
C LEU A 255 -13.86 18.71 15.43
N ARG A 256 -15.19 18.79 15.44
CA ARG A 256 -16.06 17.74 14.89
C ARG A 256 -15.88 17.57 13.40
N ALA A 257 -15.71 18.67 12.66
CA ALA A 257 -15.40 18.61 11.23
C ALA A 257 -14.06 17.92 10.95
N CYS A 258 -13.10 17.98 11.88
CA CYS A 258 -11.83 17.26 11.80
C CYS A 258 -11.92 15.80 12.30
N GLY A 259 -13.10 15.36 12.79
CA GLY A 259 -13.30 14.04 13.38
C GLY A 259 -12.87 13.94 14.85
N ILE A 260 -12.58 15.07 15.50
CA ILE A 260 -12.17 15.14 16.90
C ILE A 260 -13.40 15.38 17.78
N ARG A 261 -13.53 14.58 18.84
CA ARG A 261 -14.59 14.72 19.83
C ARG A 261 -14.28 15.89 20.78
N PRO A 262 -15.19 16.87 20.95
CA PRO A 262 -15.05 17.88 21.99
C PRO A 262 -15.19 17.27 23.39
N ILE A 263 -14.37 17.71 24.34
CA ILE A 263 -14.30 17.19 25.71
C ILE A 263 -14.54 18.31 26.71
N ASN A 264 -13.62 19.28 26.77
CA ASN A 264 -13.70 20.46 27.62
C ASN A 264 -12.83 21.57 27.04
N ASN A 265 -13.07 22.80 27.49
CA ASN A 265 -12.38 23.99 27.01
C ASN A 265 -10.84 23.89 27.02
N LEU A 266 -10.25 23.08 27.90
CA LEU A 266 -8.80 22.94 27.96
C LEU A 266 -8.25 21.97 26.91
N VAL A 267 -8.76 20.74 26.92
CA VAL A 267 -8.33 19.70 25.98
C VAL A 267 -8.67 20.12 24.55
N ASP A 268 -9.83 20.75 24.37
CA ASP A 268 -10.28 21.24 23.07
C ASP A 268 -9.39 22.37 22.54
N ILE A 269 -8.85 23.25 23.39
CA ILE A 269 -7.85 24.23 22.95
C ILE A 269 -6.61 23.51 22.40
N THR A 270 -6.08 22.50 23.10
CA THR A 270 -4.87 21.79 22.62
C THR A 270 -5.13 21.04 21.30
N ASN A 271 -6.27 20.38 21.16
CA ASN A 271 -6.68 19.72 19.92
C ASN A 271 -6.94 20.72 18.79
N TYR A 272 -7.54 21.87 19.13
CA TYR A 272 -7.83 22.92 18.16
C TYR A 272 -6.54 23.50 17.60
N ILE A 273 -5.54 23.78 18.44
CA ILE A 273 -4.21 24.24 18.00
C ILE A 273 -3.48 23.17 17.18
N MET A 274 -3.62 21.89 17.55
CA MET A 274 -3.05 20.79 16.77
C MET A 274 -3.60 20.74 15.34
N GLU A 275 -4.87 21.06 15.12
CA GLU A 275 -5.43 21.16 13.77
C GLU A 275 -5.16 22.52 13.12
N GLU A 276 -5.30 23.63 13.83
CA GLU A 276 -5.09 25.00 13.32
C GLU A 276 -3.65 25.18 12.82
N TYR A 277 -2.66 24.88 13.66
CA TYR A 277 -1.24 25.07 13.40
C TYR A 277 -0.50 23.79 13.00
N GLY A 278 -1.11 22.61 13.10
CA GLY A 278 -0.40 21.35 12.87
C GLY A 278 0.58 20.99 13.99
N GLN A 279 0.52 21.68 15.13
CA GLN A 279 1.43 21.52 16.27
C GLN A 279 0.69 20.82 17.42
N PRO A 280 0.95 19.52 17.66
CA PRO A 280 0.43 18.87 18.84
C PRO A 280 0.96 19.57 20.11
N MET A 281 0.07 19.74 21.07
CA MET A 281 0.35 20.34 22.37
C MET A 281 -0.11 19.42 23.48
N HIS A 282 0.47 19.61 24.66
CA HIS A 282 0.02 18.92 25.86
C HIS A 282 -0.14 19.89 27.03
N ALA A 283 -0.99 19.53 27.99
CA ALA A 283 -1.20 20.29 29.21
C ALA A 283 -0.99 19.36 30.41
N TYR A 284 -0.13 19.77 31.34
CA TYR A 284 0.14 19.05 32.58
C TYR A 284 -0.48 19.79 33.76
N ASP A 285 -0.96 19.04 34.76
CA ASP A 285 -1.26 19.64 36.07
C ASP A 285 0.06 20.05 36.73
N LEU A 286 0.26 21.36 36.91
CA LEU A 286 1.52 21.90 37.42
C LEU A 286 1.85 21.39 38.82
N SER A 287 0.83 21.06 39.63
CA SER A 287 1.03 20.55 40.99
C SER A 287 1.62 19.13 41.02
N THR A 288 1.51 18.40 39.92
CA THR A 288 2.02 17.03 39.80
C THR A 288 3.48 16.95 39.33
N ILE A 289 4.02 18.06 38.81
CA ILE A 289 5.37 18.16 38.27
C ILE A 289 6.37 18.36 39.41
N GLU A 290 7.08 17.28 39.75
CA GLU A 290 8.04 17.31 40.85
C GLU A 290 9.25 18.21 40.55
N ASP A 291 9.72 18.88 41.59
CA ASP A 291 10.84 19.83 41.57
C ASP A 291 10.67 21.00 40.58
N ASN A 292 9.44 21.25 40.08
CA ASN A 292 9.14 22.32 39.12
C ASN A 292 10.12 22.31 37.93
N LYS A 293 10.41 21.10 37.43
CA LYS A 293 11.39 20.89 36.37
C LYS A 293 10.88 19.88 35.36
N ILE A 294 11.05 20.17 34.07
CA ILE A 294 10.93 19.22 32.98
C ILE A 294 12.32 18.85 32.47
N VAL A 295 12.53 17.56 32.23
CA VAL A 295 13.74 16.97 31.67
C VAL A 295 13.35 16.08 30.50
N VAL A 296 13.78 16.45 29.29
CA VAL A 296 13.60 15.62 28.10
C VAL A 296 14.84 14.73 27.94
N ARG A 297 14.63 13.41 28.03
CA ARG A 297 15.71 12.41 27.99
C ARG A 297 15.25 11.10 27.36
N ARG A 298 16.19 10.23 27.03
CA ARG A 298 15.94 8.83 26.67
C ARG A 298 15.37 8.04 27.84
N ALA A 299 14.49 7.09 27.54
CA ALA A 299 14.11 6.07 28.50
C ALA A 299 15.32 5.19 28.88
N LYS A 300 15.25 4.56 30.05
CA LYS A 300 16.16 3.47 30.40
C LYS A 300 15.64 2.18 29.78
N ASP A 301 16.54 1.29 29.41
CA ASP A 301 16.16 -0.02 28.87
C ASP A 301 15.36 -0.81 29.92
N GLY A 302 14.13 -1.21 29.56
CA GLY A 302 13.18 -1.85 30.46
C GLY A 302 12.43 -0.90 31.42
N GLU A 303 12.52 0.42 31.25
CA GLU A 303 11.73 1.39 32.00
C GLU A 303 10.23 1.14 31.77
N LYS A 304 9.44 1.14 32.84
CA LYS A 304 7.99 0.95 32.77
C LYS A 304 7.29 2.29 32.90
N PHE A 305 6.25 2.50 32.09
CA PHE A 305 5.47 3.73 32.10
C PHE A 305 3.99 3.45 31.83
N VAL A 306 3.11 4.16 32.52
CA VAL A 306 1.66 4.04 32.37
C VAL A 306 1.12 5.27 31.65
N THR A 307 0.50 5.07 30.51
CA THR A 307 -0.08 6.12 29.67
C THR A 307 -1.50 6.52 30.13
N LEU A 308 -2.04 7.60 29.57
CA LEU A 308 -3.36 8.15 29.91
C LEU A 308 -4.54 7.17 29.75
N ASP A 309 -4.39 6.13 28.94
CA ASP A 309 -5.36 5.05 28.77
C ASP A 309 -5.27 3.97 29.86
N GLY A 310 -4.31 4.08 30.77
CA GLY A 310 -4.08 3.13 31.87
C GLY A 310 -3.29 1.89 31.46
N GLU A 311 -2.75 1.83 30.23
CA GLU A 311 -1.90 0.73 29.80
C GLU A 311 -0.44 0.90 30.26
N GLU A 312 0.19 -0.19 30.72
CA GLU A 312 1.60 -0.20 31.11
C GLU A 312 2.47 -0.65 29.93
N HIS A 313 3.41 0.21 29.53
CA HIS A 313 4.37 -0.06 28.46
C HIS A 313 5.78 -0.29 29.01
N THR A 314 6.53 -1.18 28.36
CA THR A 314 7.96 -1.38 28.60
C THR A 314 8.76 -0.66 27.51
N LEU A 315 9.62 0.25 27.92
CA LEU A 315 10.34 1.18 27.06
C LEU A 315 11.77 0.70 26.81
N ASP A 316 12.33 1.09 25.65
CA ASP A 316 13.74 0.87 25.31
C ASP A 316 14.51 2.20 25.31
N ASN A 317 15.83 2.12 25.28
CA ASN A 317 16.71 3.30 25.38
C ASN A 317 16.73 4.21 24.14
N GLU A 318 15.98 3.89 23.08
CA GLU A 318 15.85 4.77 21.93
C GLU A 318 14.65 5.71 22.05
N MET A 319 13.70 5.45 22.95
CA MET A 319 12.47 6.23 23.10
C MET A 319 12.70 7.56 23.83
N CYS A 320 12.09 8.64 23.30
CA CYS A 320 12.08 9.96 23.91
C CYS A 320 11.06 10.02 25.06
N MET A 321 11.50 10.45 26.24
CA MET A 321 10.65 10.63 27.42
C MET A 321 10.67 12.08 27.89
N ILE A 322 9.53 12.52 28.38
CA ILE A 322 9.37 13.75 29.13
C ILE A 322 9.29 13.34 30.60
N CYS A 323 10.22 13.85 31.39
CA CYS A 323 10.32 13.56 32.82
C CYS A 323 10.16 14.84 33.63
N ASP A 324 9.67 14.72 34.86
CA ASP A 324 9.85 15.75 35.86
C ASP A 324 11.23 15.61 36.56
N GLY A 325 11.46 16.28 37.69
CA GLY A 325 12.70 16.15 38.47
C GLY A 325 13.02 14.73 38.98
N LYS A 326 12.04 13.81 38.99
CA LYS A 326 12.13 12.49 39.65
C LYS A 326 11.68 11.31 38.80
N LYS A 327 10.67 11.46 37.94
CA LYS A 327 9.96 10.38 37.23
C LYS A 327 9.54 10.81 35.82
N ALA A 328 9.18 9.84 34.97
CA ALA A 328 8.57 10.11 33.68
C ALA A 328 7.13 10.63 33.85
N VAL A 329 6.73 11.56 32.98
CA VAL A 329 5.38 12.17 32.92
C VAL A 329 4.74 12.07 31.53
N GLY A 330 5.51 11.70 30.50
CA GLY A 330 4.98 11.46 29.16
C GLY A 330 5.97 10.76 28.24
N ILE A 331 5.46 10.08 27.23
CA ILE A 331 6.24 9.59 26.08
C ILE A 331 6.26 10.72 25.04
N GLY A 332 7.44 11.29 24.79
CA GLY A 332 7.60 12.49 23.98
C GLY A 332 6.95 12.35 22.61
N GLY A 333 6.02 13.25 22.28
CA GLY A 333 5.33 13.29 20.99
C GLY A 333 4.38 12.13 20.70
N ILE A 334 4.09 11.26 21.67
CA ILE A 334 3.20 10.11 21.49
C ILE A 334 1.99 10.20 22.41
N MET A 335 2.20 10.14 23.72
CA MET A 335 1.11 10.15 24.71
C MET A 335 1.61 10.59 26.09
N GLY A 336 0.79 11.37 26.79
CA GLY A 336 1.03 11.76 28.18
C GLY A 336 0.88 10.59 29.16
N GLY A 337 1.33 10.81 30.40
CA GLY A 337 1.17 9.87 31.50
C GLY A 337 -0.11 10.09 32.30
N GLU A 338 -0.64 9.02 32.88
CA GLU A 338 -1.75 9.08 33.85
C GLU A 338 -1.36 9.93 35.08
N ASN A 339 -0.08 9.92 35.46
CA ASN A 339 0.44 10.54 36.67
C ASN A 339 0.54 12.07 36.65
N SER A 340 0.34 12.69 35.49
CA SER A 340 0.42 14.16 35.29
C SER A 340 -0.77 14.72 34.52
N MET A 341 -1.82 13.91 34.38
CA MET A 341 -3.03 14.28 33.64
C MET A 341 -3.77 15.44 34.30
N ILE A 342 -4.44 16.25 33.49
CA ILE A 342 -5.37 17.25 34.00
C ILE A 342 -6.60 16.54 34.58
N THR A 343 -6.96 16.90 35.82
CA THR A 343 -8.16 16.42 36.50
C THR A 343 -9.15 17.58 36.71
N ASP A 344 -10.38 17.27 37.12
CA ASP A 344 -11.43 18.28 37.39
C ASP A 344 -11.04 19.28 38.49
N ASP A 345 -10.06 18.95 39.34
CA ASP A 345 -9.61 19.78 40.47
C ASP A 345 -8.42 20.70 40.14
N VAL A 346 -7.94 20.70 38.89
CA VAL A 346 -6.75 21.46 38.48
C VAL A 346 -6.86 22.95 38.82
N GLN A 347 -5.80 23.52 39.38
CA GLN A 347 -5.74 24.95 39.73
C GLN A 347 -4.81 25.71 38.77
N ASP A 348 -3.60 25.17 38.57
CA ASP A 348 -2.56 25.74 37.73
C ASP A 348 -2.08 24.64 36.78
N MET A 349 -1.72 25.03 35.55
CA MET A 349 -1.29 24.09 34.53
C MET A 349 -0.05 24.58 33.77
N LEU A 350 0.62 23.64 33.11
CA LEU A 350 1.76 23.86 32.24
C LEU A 350 1.41 23.42 30.82
N PHE A 351 1.45 24.34 29.86
CA PHE A 351 1.44 23.99 28.45
C PHE A 351 2.81 23.55 27.98
N GLU A 352 2.83 22.52 27.14
CA GLU A 352 3.94 22.08 26.32
C GLU A 352 3.60 22.29 24.84
N ALA A 353 4.52 22.94 24.13
CA ALA A 353 4.64 22.84 22.69
C ALA A 353 6.09 22.48 22.36
N ALA A 354 6.32 21.26 21.89
CA ALA A 354 7.65 20.73 21.61
C ALA A 354 7.77 20.29 20.15
N CYS A 355 9.00 20.16 19.66
CA CYS A 355 9.30 19.59 18.35
C CYS A 355 10.25 18.40 18.49
N PHE A 356 9.70 17.19 18.29
CA PHE A 356 10.44 15.93 18.37
C PHE A 356 10.94 15.48 16.99
N VAL A 357 11.94 14.60 17.00
CA VAL A 357 12.51 14.05 15.76
C VAL A 357 11.60 12.96 15.16
N GLY A 358 11.01 13.25 14.01
CA GLY A 358 9.98 12.41 13.36
C GLY A 358 10.35 10.93 13.20
N PRO A 359 11.54 10.57 12.68
CA PRO A 359 11.96 9.16 12.60
C PRO A 359 11.94 8.41 13.93
N ASN A 360 12.30 9.10 15.03
CA ASN A 360 12.27 8.51 16.37
C ASN A 360 10.83 8.25 16.83
N ILE A 361 9.94 9.21 16.62
CA ILE A 361 8.51 9.07 16.94
C ILE A 361 7.89 7.91 16.17
N ARG A 362 8.14 7.81 14.86
CA ARG A 362 7.64 6.71 14.02
C ARG A 362 8.07 5.34 14.52
N LEU A 363 9.34 5.18 14.86
CA LEU A 363 9.88 3.91 15.37
C LEU A 363 9.32 3.58 16.75
N SER A 364 9.25 4.57 17.65
CA SER A 364 8.74 4.40 19.01
C SER A 364 7.25 4.05 19.02
N SER A 365 6.43 4.78 18.27
CA SER A 365 5.00 4.51 18.06
C SER A 365 4.75 3.10 17.53
N LYS A 366 5.51 2.68 16.50
CA LYS A 366 5.39 1.33 15.93
C LYS A 366 5.80 0.22 16.90
N ARG A 367 6.84 0.44 17.72
CA ARG A 367 7.28 -0.52 18.75
C ARG A 367 6.24 -0.69 19.86
N LEU A 368 5.63 0.41 20.28
CA LEU A 368 4.62 0.41 21.34
C LEU A 368 3.24 -0.02 20.85
N GLY A 369 2.99 0.02 19.53
CA GLY A 369 1.66 -0.23 18.97
C GLY A 369 0.68 0.93 19.23
N LEU A 370 1.18 2.10 19.66
CA LEU A 370 0.39 3.29 19.97
C LEU A 370 0.42 4.26 18.80
N ARG A 371 -0.74 4.53 18.19
CA ARG A 371 -0.86 5.51 17.09
C ARG A 371 -1.87 6.58 17.45
N THR A 372 -1.38 7.76 17.80
CA THR A 372 -2.15 8.94 18.19
C THR A 372 -2.07 10.02 17.12
N ASP A 373 -2.99 10.99 17.14
CA ASP A 373 -2.96 12.15 16.24
C ASP A 373 -1.66 12.96 16.38
N ALA A 374 -1.18 13.13 17.62
CA ALA A 374 0.11 13.74 17.90
C ALA A 374 1.26 12.98 17.22
N SER A 375 1.34 11.65 17.41
CA SER A 375 2.41 10.84 16.80
C SER A 375 2.38 10.90 15.27
N ASN A 376 1.18 10.92 14.69
CA ASN A 376 0.97 10.99 13.24
C ASN A 376 1.46 12.33 12.64
N LYS A 377 1.36 13.44 13.38
CA LYS A 377 1.89 14.74 12.95
C LYS A 377 3.39 14.85 13.22
N PHE A 378 3.85 14.48 14.42
CA PHE A 378 5.27 14.55 14.76
C PHE A 378 6.15 13.65 13.88
N GLU A 379 5.67 12.47 13.47
CA GLU A 379 6.46 11.57 12.59
C GLU A 379 6.81 12.19 11.23
N LYS A 380 6.06 13.22 10.79
CA LYS A 380 6.30 13.94 9.53
C LYS A 380 7.49 14.89 9.61
N GLY A 381 7.90 15.28 10.83
CA GLY A 381 8.99 16.23 11.06
C GLY A 381 8.50 17.68 11.01
N LEU A 382 7.88 18.15 12.09
CA LEU A 382 7.33 19.51 12.18
C LEU A 382 8.44 20.58 12.21
N ASP A 383 8.13 21.79 11.77
CA ASP A 383 9.03 22.95 11.89
C ASP A 383 9.12 23.37 13.37
N PRO A 384 10.31 23.35 14.01
CA PRO A 384 10.44 23.77 15.39
C PRO A 384 10.05 25.25 15.63
N ASN A 385 10.05 26.10 14.61
CA ASN A 385 9.60 27.49 14.75
C ASN A 385 8.10 27.60 15.04
N ASN A 386 7.30 26.62 14.60
CA ASN A 386 5.86 26.59 14.79
C ASN A 386 5.43 26.47 16.26
N ALA A 387 6.27 25.88 17.12
CA ALA A 387 5.97 25.62 18.53
C ALA A 387 5.67 26.90 19.33
N GLU A 388 6.37 28.00 19.04
CA GLU A 388 6.17 29.29 19.72
C GLU A 388 4.86 29.97 19.33
N GLU A 389 4.55 30.02 18.03
CA GLU A 389 3.30 30.61 17.55
C GLU A 389 2.09 29.82 18.05
N ALA A 390 2.17 28.49 18.04
CA ALA A 390 1.12 27.61 18.54
C ALA A 390 0.83 27.79 20.04
N ILE A 391 1.86 27.83 20.90
CA ILE A 391 1.66 28.03 22.35
C ILE A 391 1.17 29.43 22.68
N ASN A 392 1.59 30.45 21.92
CA ASN A 392 1.07 31.81 22.07
C ASN A 392 -0.41 31.89 21.68
N ARG A 393 -0.80 31.20 20.60
CA ARG A 393 -2.22 31.09 20.22
C ARG A 393 -3.04 30.33 21.27
N ALA A 394 -2.53 29.25 21.83
CA ALA A 394 -3.20 28.54 22.92
C ALA A 394 -3.45 29.48 24.13
N CYS A 395 -2.43 30.23 24.54
CA CYS A 395 -2.54 31.21 25.61
C CYS A 395 -3.53 32.35 25.29
N GLN A 396 -3.57 32.83 24.05
CA GLN A 396 -4.56 33.81 23.62
C GLN A 396 -5.99 33.28 23.81
N LEU A 397 -6.25 32.03 23.40
CA LEU A 397 -7.57 31.41 23.56
C LEU A 397 -7.94 31.22 25.04
N ILE A 398 -6.97 30.90 25.90
CA ILE A 398 -7.19 30.82 27.36
C ILE A 398 -7.71 32.16 27.91
N GLU A 399 -7.09 33.28 27.52
CA GLU A 399 -7.49 34.61 27.98
C GLU A 399 -8.83 35.05 27.37
N GLU A 400 -9.02 34.86 26.06
CA GLU A 400 -10.25 35.24 25.35
C GLU A 400 -11.49 34.49 25.86
N LEU A 401 -11.32 33.21 26.21
CA LEU A 401 -12.40 32.36 26.73
C LEU A 401 -12.53 32.44 28.26
N GLY A 402 -11.66 33.19 28.94
CA GLY A 402 -11.68 33.35 30.39
C GLY A 402 -11.40 32.05 31.16
N VAL A 403 -10.65 31.12 30.56
CA VAL A 403 -10.32 29.80 31.13
C VAL A 403 -9.32 29.94 32.27
N GLY A 404 -8.41 30.92 32.21
CA GLY A 404 -7.40 31.14 33.23
C GLY A 404 -6.58 32.40 32.98
N GLU A 405 -5.56 32.60 33.81
CA GLU A 405 -4.65 33.75 33.76
C GLU A 405 -3.27 33.29 33.30
N VAL A 406 -2.83 33.75 32.13
CA VAL A 406 -1.53 33.36 31.57
C VAL A 406 -0.42 34.10 32.30
N VAL A 407 0.59 33.37 32.78
CA VAL A 407 1.79 33.97 33.36
C VAL A 407 2.64 34.57 32.25
N ASP A 408 3.08 35.82 32.45
CA ASP A 408 3.93 36.51 31.47
C ASP A 408 5.31 35.84 31.35
N GLY A 409 5.79 35.72 30.12
CA GLY A 409 7.00 34.97 29.76
C GLY A 409 6.75 33.56 29.19
N MET A 410 7.85 32.94 28.77
CA MET A 410 7.90 31.56 28.24
C MET A 410 9.27 30.96 28.56
N VAL A 411 9.29 29.68 28.93
CA VAL A 411 10.55 28.92 28.91
C VAL A 411 10.69 28.31 27.52
N ASP A 412 11.70 28.74 26.77
CA ASP A 412 11.99 28.26 25.41
C ASP A 412 13.40 27.72 25.33
N VAL A 413 13.52 26.40 25.18
CA VAL A 413 14.79 25.71 24.99
C VAL A 413 14.88 25.28 23.52
N TYR A 414 15.71 25.99 22.75
CA TYR A 414 15.91 25.77 21.31
C TYR A 414 17.40 25.62 20.99
N PRO A 415 18.00 24.43 21.21
CA PRO A 415 19.45 24.25 21.11
C PRO A 415 20.02 24.54 19.72
N VAL A 416 19.32 24.11 18.67
CA VAL A 416 19.70 24.31 17.27
C VAL A 416 18.58 25.00 16.53
N LYS A 417 18.72 26.29 16.29
CA LYS A 417 17.72 27.10 15.58
C LYS A 417 17.67 26.75 14.10
N ASN A 418 16.48 26.45 13.61
CA ASN A 418 16.17 26.41 12.18
C ASN A 418 15.89 27.82 11.70
N GLU A 419 16.74 28.31 10.79
CA GLU A 419 16.63 29.62 10.17
C GLU A 419 16.17 29.47 8.70
N PRO A 420 15.52 30.49 8.11
CA PRO A 420 15.29 30.54 6.67
C PRO A 420 16.60 30.32 5.90
N HIS A 421 16.52 29.64 4.77
CA HIS A 421 17.68 29.41 3.91
C HIS A 421 17.45 30.03 2.54
N GLN A 422 18.52 30.10 1.74
CA GLN A 422 18.46 30.77 0.45
C GLN A 422 18.85 29.83 -0.69
N ILE A 423 18.06 29.89 -1.76
CA ILE A 423 18.29 29.18 -3.02
C ILE A 423 18.57 30.22 -4.09
N LYS A 424 19.70 30.09 -4.79
CA LYS A 424 19.97 30.95 -5.96
C LYS A 424 18.94 30.63 -7.03
N PHE A 425 18.29 31.62 -7.63
CA PHE A 425 17.30 31.45 -8.69
C PHE A 425 17.96 31.51 -10.08
N ASP A 426 17.57 30.56 -10.95
CA ASP A 426 18.05 30.47 -12.34
C ASP A 426 16.86 30.10 -13.25
N PRO A 427 16.25 31.07 -13.94
CA PRO A 427 15.11 30.82 -14.81
C PRO A 427 15.47 29.95 -16.03
N ASP A 428 16.72 29.98 -16.50
CA ASP A 428 17.16 29.16 -17.64
C ASP A 428 17.24 27.69 -17.24
N TYR A 429 17.71 27.42 -16.02
CA TYR A 429 17.66 26.07 -15.44
C TYR A 429 16.21 25.56 -15.36
N VAL A 430 15.30 26.37 -14.82
CA VAL A 430 13.88 26.00 -14.66
C VAL A 430 13.26 25.66 -16.02
N ASN A 431 13.39 26.53 -17.02
CA ASN A 431 12.87 26.28 -18.38
C ASN A 431 13.45 25.00 -19.00
N LYS A 432 14.75 24.75 -18.79
CA LYS A 432 15.40 23.53 -19.28
C LYS A 432 14.86 22.26 -18.60
N LEU A 433 14.55 22.33 -17.31
CA LEU A 433 14.02 21.20 -16.54
C LEU A 433 12.55 20.92 -16.90
N ILE A 434 11.71 21.94 -16.95
CA ILE A 434 10.26 21.79 -17.22
C ILE A 434 9.97 21.50 -18.70
N GLY A 435 10.88 21.88 -19.60
CA GLY A 435 10.78 21.55 -21.04
C GLY A 435 9.85 22.45 -21.84
N PHE A 436 9.43 23.58 -21.29
CA PHE A 436 8.68 24.64 -21.97
C PHE A 436 9.17 26.02 -21.50
N GLU A 437 8.76 27.08 -22.20
CA GLU A 437 9.22 28.45 -21.92
C GLU A 437 8.21 29.20 -21.05
N LEU A 438 8.67 29.69 -19.90
CA LEU A 438 8.04 30.72 -19.09
C LEU A 438 8.96 31.94 -18.97
N SER A 439 8.36 33.13 -18.90
CA SER A 439 9.14 34.35 -18.63
C SER A 439 9.54 34.42 -17.15
N LYS A 440 10.66 35.09 -16.86
CA LYS A 440 11.12 35.31 -15.47
C LYS A 440 10.02 35.97 -14.63
N GLU A 441 9.31 36.94 -15.18
CA GLU A 441 8.23 37.66 -14.52
C GLU A 441 7.05 36.74 -14.19
N GLN A 442 6.71 35.81 -15.09
CA GLN A 442 5.67 34.81 -14.81
C GLN A 442 6.09 33.87 -13.68
N MET A 443 7.34 33.39 -13.69
CA MET A 443 7.86 32.55 -12.61
C MET A 443 7.82 33.27 -11.26
N LEU A 444 8.29 34.51 -11.20
CA LEU A 444 8.30 35.33 -9.99
C LEU A 444 6.90 35.67 -9.48
N SER A 445 5.89 35.71 -10.36
CA SER A 445 4.51 36.03 -9.97
C SER A 445 3.88 35.00 -9.01
N TYR A 446 4.42 33.77 -8.97
CA TYR A 446 3.94 32.72 -8.07
C TYR A 446 4.56 32.79 -6.68
N PHE A 447 5.72 33.44 -6.52
CA PHE A 447 6.51 33.37 -5.29
C PHE A 447 5.86 34.09 -4.11
N ASP A 448 5.23 35.24 -4.34
CA ASP A 448 4.58 36.03 -3.28
C ASP A 448 3.46 35.24 -2.60
N ALA A 449 2.62 34.57 -3.39
CA ALA A 449 1.54 33.72 -2.90
C ALA A 449 2.04 32.51 -2.08
N LEU A 450 3.31 32.14 -2.26
CA LEU A 450 3.98 31.04 -1.58
C LEU A 450 4.86 31.48 -0.41
N GLU A 451 4.86 32.77 -0.09
CA GLU A 451 5.73 33.37 0.92
C GLU A 451 7.23 33.12 0.61
N LEU A 452 7.58 33.05 -0.69
CA LEU A 452 8.96 32.99 -1.17
C LEU A 452 9.44 34.40 -1.51
N GLU A 453 10.43 34.89 -0.76
CA GLU A 453 10.94 36.24 -0.98
C GLU A 453 12.10 36.22 -1.98
N TYR A 454 11.96 36.93 -3.10
CA TYR A 454 13.02 37.05 -4.10
C TYR A 454 13.77 38.38 -4.00
N ASP A 455 15.10 38.33 -3.90
CA ASP A 455 15.98 39.49 -3.91
C ASP A 455 16.62 39.69 -5.30
N GLU A 456 16.15 40.71 -6.02
CA GLU A 456 16.66 41.11 -7.34
C GLU A 456 18.16 41.45 -7.35
N SER A 457 18.74 41.87 -6.22
CA SER A 457 20.15 42.29 -6.16
C SER A 457 21.11 41.11 -6.08
N THR A 458 20.65 39.98 -5.52
CA THR A 458 21.47 38.78 -5.30
C THR A 458 21.01 37.58 -6.11
N ASP A 459 19.85 37.66 -6.77
CA ASP A 459 19.16 36.54 -7.43
C ASP A 459 18.89 35.38 -6.46
N MET A 460 18.58 35.67 -5.20
CA MET A 460 18.33 34.67 -4.17
C MET A 460 16.85 34.63 -3.80
N ILE A 461 16.32 33.43 -3.61
CA ILE A 461 15.00 33.16 -3.02
C ILE A 461 15.23 32.79 -1.56
N THR A 462 14.59 33.50 -0.64
CA THR A 462 14.55 33.15 0.77
C THR A 462 13.35 32.24 1.02
N VAL A 463 13.63 31.03 1.49
CA VAL A 463 12.63 30.00 1.76
C VAL A 463 12.25 30.03 3.24
N PRO A 464 10.96 30.10 3.59
CA PRO A 464 10.52 30.10 4.98
C PRO A 464 10.73 28.74 5.64
N THR A 465 10.90 28.70 6.96
CA THR A 465 11.27 27.49 7.71
C THR A 465 10.23 26.37 7.67
N PHE A 466 8.96 26.72 7.43
CA PHE A 466 7.88 25.74 7.29
C PHE A 466 7.93 24.97 5.97
N ARG A 467 8.61 25.49 4.94
CA ARG A 467 8.86 24.81 3.64
C ARG A 467 10.15 24.01 3.69
N GLN A 468 10.12 22.91 4.42
CA GLN A 468 11.26 22.01 4.60
C GLN A 468 11.62 21.21 3.33
N ASP A 469 10.70 21.17 2.37
CA ASP A 469 10.80 20.46 1.10
C ASP A 469 11.57 21.22 0.02
N LEU A 470 11.62 22.56 0.12
CA LEU A 470 12.32 23.39 -0.84
C LEU A 470 13.79 23.49 -0.42
N LEU A 471 14.69 22.76 -1.07
CA LEU A 471 16.12 22.74 -0.73
C LEU A 471 17.01 23.05 -1.94
N GLU A 472 16.52 22.77 -3.14
CA GLU A 472 17.24 22.89 -4.40
C GLU A 472 16.37 23.52 -5.51
N MET A 473 16.99 23.81 -6.65
CA MET A 473 16.31 24.46 -7.78
C MET A 473 15.20 23.60 -8.40
N CYS A 474 15.31 22.26 -8.32
CA CYS A 474 14.24 21.39 -8.81
C CYS A 474 12.94 21.57 -8.02
N ASP A 475 13.04 21.91 -6.74
CA ASP A 475 11.87 22.10 -5.87
C ASP A 475 11.20 23.44 -6.22
N ILE A 476 12.00 24.49 -6.47
CA ILE A 476 11.48 25.77 -7.01
C ILE A 476 10.82 25.56 -8.38
N ALA A 477 11.39 24.72 -9.25
CA ALA A 477 10.78 24.40 -10.53
C ALA A 477 9.44 23.66 -10.38
N GLU A 478 9.30 22.78 -9.38
CA GLU A 478 8.03 22.14 -9.04
C GLU A 478 6.97 23.19 -8.62
N GLU A 479 7.31 24.12 -7.73
CA GLU A 479 6.42 25.21 -7.30
C GLU A 479 5.93 26.06 -8.49
N ILE A 480 6.85 26.45 -9.37
CA ILE A 480 6.49 27.19 -10.59
C ILE A 480 5.54 26.37 -11.48
N THR A 481 5.84 25.09 -11.66
CA THR A 481 5.10 24.22 -12.57
C THR A 481 3.70 23.92 -12.05
N ARG A 482 3.51 23.71 -10.74
CA ARG A 482 2.21 23.39 -10.16
C ARG A 482 1.23 24.57 -10.20
N PHE A 483 1.72 25.81 -10.03
CA PHE A 483 0.87 27.01 -10.20
C PHE A 483 0.70 27.46 -11.64
N TYR A 484 1.64 27.13 -12.53
CA TYR A 484 1.37 27.21 -13.95
C TYR A 484 0.23 26.25 -14.37
N GLY A 485 0.09 25.13 -13.67
CA GLY A 485 -0.90 24.10 -13.93
C GLY A 485 -0.33 23.01 -14.84
N TYR A 486 -0.31 21.77 -14.34
CA TYR A 486 0.25 20.64 -15.09
C TYR A 486 -0.53 20.34 -16.37
N ASP A 487 -1.82 20.67 -16.39
CA ASP A 487 -2.72 20.57 -17.54
C ASP A 487 -2.37 21.55 -18.66
N ASN A 488 -1.64 22.63 -18.35
CA ASN A 488 -1.18 23.61 -19.34
C ASN A 488 0.15 23.22 -20.00
N ILE A 489 0.82 22.15 -19.54
CA ILE A 489 2.12 21.73 -20.07
C ILE A 489 1.95 21.14 -21.49
N PRO A 490 2.68 21.67 -22.50
CA PRO A 490 2.57 21.17 -23.87
C PRO A 490 3.18 19.76 -24.01
N THR A 491 2.51 18.88 -24.76
CA THR A 491 3.07 17.56 -25.10
C THR A 491 4.16 17.70 -26.17
N THR A 492 5.35 17.16 -25.88
CA THR A 492 6.47 17.09 -26.84
C THR A 492 6.99 15.65 -26.95
N LEU A 493 7.62 15.32 -28.08
CA LEU A 493 8.31 14.03 -28.22
C LEU A 493 9.71 14.12 -27.61
N PRO A 494 10.20 13.08 -26.92
CA PRO A 494 11.58 13.05 -26.46
C PRO A 494 12.51 13.13 -27.67
N SER A 495 13.57 13.93 -27.56
CA SER A 495 14.63 14.03 -28.58
C SER A 495 15.94 13.47 -28.01
N GLY A 496 16.72 12.80 -28.86
CA GLY A 496 17.95 12.14 -28.44
C GLY A 496 18.65 11.47 -29.63
N GLU A 497 19.82 10.89 -29.37
CA GLU A 497 20.56 10.15 -30.40
C GLU A 497 19.84 8.84 -30.76
N ALA A 498 19.67 8.59 -32.05
CA ALA A 498 19.10 7.34 -32.53
C ALA A 498 20.10 6.19 -32.31
N THR A 499 19.81 5.31 -31.35
CA THR A 499 20.55 4.06 -31.16
C THR A 499 19.89 2.93 -31.94
N THR A 500 20.67 2.04 -32.57
CA THR A 500 20.12 0.85 -33.22
C THR A 500 19.78 -0.16 -32.14
N GLY A 501 18.55 -0.10 -31.63
CA GLY A 501 18.05 -1.06 -30.65
C GLY A 501 18.04 -2.48 -31.21
N LYS A 502 18.50 -3.45 -30.42
CA LYS A 502 18.33 -4.88 -30.68
C LYS A 502 17.88 -5.59 -29.42
N LEU A 503 17.10 -6.66 -29.56
CA LEU A 503 16.84 -7.54 -28.43
C LEU A 503 18.16 -8.13 -27.93
N SER A 504 18.31 -8.19 -26.60
CA SER A 504 19.42 -8.91 -26.01
C SER A 504 19.31 -10.40 -26.36
N TRP A 505 20.44 -11.10 -26.32
CA TRP A 505 20.51 -12.53 -26.61
C TRP A 505 19.48 -13.33 -25.78
N LYS A 506 19.42 -13.04 -24.48
CA LYS A 506 18.45 -13.61 -23.55
C LYS A 506 17.01 -13.37 -23.99
N LEU A 507 16.65 -12.12 -24.29
CA LEU A 507 15.27 -11.77 -24.67
C LEU A 507 14.82 -12.47 -25.96
N ARG A 508 15.73 -12.61 -26.93
CA ARG A 508 15.47 -13.37 -28.17
C ARG A 508 15.17 -14.83 -27.88
N ILE A 509 15.95 -15.47 -27.00
CA ILE A 509 15.73 -16.88 -26.60
C ILE A 509 14.42 -17.02 -25.83
N ASP A 510 14.14 -16.10 -24.89
CA ASP A 510 12.90 -16.11 -24.12
C ASP A 510 11.67 -15.96 -25.04
N GLU A 511 11.75 -15.10 -26.06
CA GLU A 511 10.68 -14.92 -27.05
C GLU A 511 10.43 -16.20 -27.86
N ILE A 512 11.50 -16.83 -28.39
CA ILE A 512 11.38 -18.10 -29.12
C ILE A 512 10.79 -19.18 -28.22
N THR A 513 11.27 -19.28 -26.98
CA THR A 513 10.78 -20.25 -25.99
C THR A 513 9.28 -20.11 -25.75
N ARG A 514 8.79 -18.88 -25.55
CA ARG A 514 7.34 -18.60 -25.39
C ARG A 514 6.57 -18.90 -26.67
N ASN A 515 7.15 -18.63 -27.84
CA ASN A 515 6.50 -18.92 -29.12
C ASN A 515 6.32 -20.42 -29.31
N VAL A 516 7.35 -21.22 -29.05
CA VAL A 516 7.28 -22.68 -29.17
C VAL A 516 6.28 -23.28 -28.18
N ALA A 517 6.32 -22.88 -26.91
CA ALA A 517 5.36 -23.37 -25.92
C ALA A 517 3.90 -23.10 -26.35
N ARG A 518 3.61 -21.89 -26.83
CA ARG A 518 2.28 -21.51 -27.34
C ARG A 518 1.90 -22.25 -28.61
N TYR A 519 2.84 -22.42 -29.54
CA TYR A 519 2.63 -23.19 -30.76
C TYR A 519 2.29 -24.66 -30.46
N CYS A 520 2.90 -25.22 -29.41
CA CYS A 520 2.62 -26.56 -28.89
C CYS A 520 1.33 -26.66 -28.04
N GLY A 521 0.55 -25.57 -27.97
CA GLY A 521 -0.76 -25.53 -27.31
C GLY A 521 -0.72 -25.21 -25.82
N PHE A 522 0.40 -24.75 -25.27
CA PHE A 522 0.49 -24.35 -23.86
C PHE A 522 0.07 -22.90 -23.64
N SER A 523 -0.67 -22.64 -22.57
CA SER A 523 -1.02 -21.29 -22.12
C SER A 523 -0.10 -20.85 -20.98
N GLN A 524 0.33 -19.58 -20.97
CA GLN A 524 1.22 -19.09 -19.91
C GLN A 524 0.47 -18.86 -18.60
N GLY A 525 1.03 -19.35 -17.49
CA GLY A 525 0.66 -18.98 -16.12
C GLY A 525 1.79 -18.22 -15.42
N TYR A 526 1.43 -17.46 -14.38
CA TYR A 526 2.37 -16.82 -13.46
C TYR A 526 2.02 -17.29 -12.05
N ALA A 527 2.95 -17.96 -11.38
CA ALA A 527 2.79 -18.38 -10.00
C ALA A 527 3.52 -17.42 -9.05
N TYR A 528 3.11 -17.42 -7.78
CA TYR A 528 3.85 -16.72 -6.74
C TYR A 528 5.26 -17.29 -6.60
N SER A 529 6.23 -16.42 -6.33
CA SER A 529 7.62 -16.80 -6.02
C SER A 529 7.80 -17.31 -4.59
N PHE A 530 6.79 -17.14 -3.75
CA PHE A 530 6.77 -17.54 -2.35
C PHE A 530 5.63 -18.52 -2.10
N GLU A 531 5.89 -19.53 -1.28
CA GLU A 531 5.03 -20.69 -1.09
C GLU A 531 5.14 -21.27 0.33
N SER A 532 4.34 -22.31 0.59
CA SER A 532 4.37 -23.04 1.86
C SER A 532 5.48 -24.08 1.85
N PRO A 533 6.23 -24.28 2.97
CA PRO A 533 7.17 -25.41 3.11
C PRO A 533 6.52 -26.79 2.91
N LYS A 534 5.18 -26.88 3.02
CA LYS A 534 4.40 -28.10 2.75
C LYS A 534 4.58 -28.62 1.31
N VAL A 535 5.04 -27.77 0.38
CA VAL A 535 5.39 -28.18 -1.00
C VAL A 535 6.34 -29.36 -1.02
N TYR A 536 7.34 -29.39 -0.13
CA TYR A 536 8.37 -30.42 -0.15
C TYR A 536 7.80 -31.81 0.14
N ASP A 537 6.85 -31.88 1.08
CA ASP A 537 6.14 -33.11 1.40
C ASP A 537 5.14 -33.49 0.28
N LYS A 538 4.44 -32.50 -0.29
CA LYS A 538 3.55 -32.73 -1.44
C LYS A 538 4.30 -33.34 -2.63
N LEU A 539 5.55 -32.93 -2.85
CA LEU A 539 6.46 -33.43 -3.88
C LEU A 539 7.27 -34.67 -3.45
N LEU A 540 7.06 -35.20 -2.24
CA LEU A 540 7.78 -36.37 -1.73
C LEU A 540 9.31 -36.19 -1.67
N LEU A 541 9.78 -34.95 -1.52
CA LEU A 541 11.20 -34.66 -1.38
C LEU A 541 11.71 -35.17 -0.02
N PRO A 542 12.86 -35.86 0.05
CA PRO A 542 13.43 -36.31 1.31
C PRO A 542 13.85 -35.13 2.19
N GLU A 543 14.02 -35.37 3.50
CA GLU A 543 14.35 -34.32 4.48
C GLU A 543 15.69 -33.63 4.21
N ASP A 544 16.65 -34.33 3.61
CA ASP A 544 17.97 -33.85 3.25
C ASP A 544 18.06 -33.26 1.82
N ALA A 545 16.93 -33.18 1.11
CA ALA A 545 16.88 -32.61 -0.23
C ALA A 545 17.40 -31.16 -0.25
N ILE A 546 18.21 -30.83 -1.26
CA ILE A 546 18.76 -29.47 -1.42
C ILE A 546 17.63 -28.45 -1.62
N GLU A 547 16.53 -28.86 -2.25
CA GLU A 547 15.34 -28.04 -2.45
C GLU A 547 14.70 -27.60 -1.12
N ARG A 548 14.89 -28.32 -0.01
CA ARG A 548 14.38 -27.90 1.31
C ARG A 548 15.18 -26.77 1.96
N LYS A 549 16.33 -26.37 1.39
CA LYS A 549 17.10 -25.21 1.85
C LYS A 549 16.51 -23.94 1.26
N SER A 550 15.35 -23.53 1.76
CA SER A 550 14.65 -22.33 1.31
C SER A 550 14.93 -21.11 2.18
N ILE A 551 14.77 -19.94 1.57
CA ILE A 551 14.87 -18.65 2.26
C ILE A 551 13.53 -18.39 2.96
N GLU A 552 13.56 -18.19 4.26
CA GLU A 552 12.39 -17.79 5.05
C GLU A 552 12.15 -16.28 4.96
N ILE A 553 10.89 -15.89 4.78
CA ILE A 553 10.46 -14.49 4.73
C ILE A 553 10.22 -14.02 6.17
N SER A 554 10.88 -12.94 6.60
CA SER A 554 10.81 -12.47 7.99
C SER A 554 9.41 -12.04 8.44
N ASN A 555 8.61 -11.46 7.53
CA ASN A 555 7.27 -10.95 7.81
C ASN A 555 6.29 -11.46 6.72
N PRO A 556 5.97 -12.76 6.69
CA PRO A 556 5.15 -13.34 5.64
C PRO A 556 3.68 -12.96 5.82
N LEU A 557 2.91 -12.98 4.72
CA LEU A 557 1.45 -12.78 4.77
C LEU A 557 0.73 -13.92 5.52
N GLY A 558 1.40 -15.07 5.68
CA GLY A 558 0.94 -16.25 6.41
C GLY A 558 1.86 -17.45 6.15
N GLU A 559 1.60 -18.59 6.79
CA GLU A 559 2.39 -19.82 6.62
C GLU A 559 2.40 -20.36 5.18
N ASP A 560 1.36 -20.05 4.39
CA ASP A 560 1.28 -20.50 3.00
C ASP A 560 2.19 -19.71 2.05
N PHE A 561 2.83 -18.65 2.56
CA PHE A 561 3.70 -17.73 1.82
C PHE A 561 4.98 -17.42 2.61
N SER A 562 5.48 -18.38 3.38
CA SER A 562 6.56 -18.17 4.35
C SER A 562 7.97 -18.42 3.81
N VAL A 563 8.10 -19.07 2.65
CA VAL A 563 9.41 -19.35 2.04
C VAL A 563 9.46 -18.99 0.56
N MET A 564 10.64 -18.63 0.07
CA MET A 564 10.89 -18.47 -1.37
C MET A 564 11.01 -19.84 -2.05
N ARG A 565 10.40 -19.99 -3.23
CA ARG A 565 10.41 -21.26 -3.97
C ARG A 565 11.81 -21.64 -4.44
N THR A 566 12.20 -22.87 -4.14
CA THR A 566 13.44 -23.52 -4.59
C THR A 566 13.18 -24.52 -5.72
N THR A 567 11.90 -24.79 -6.00
CA THR A 567 11.39 -25.66 -7.05
C THR A 567 10.33 -24.90 -7.83
N PRO A 568 10.20 -25.08 -9.15
CA PRO A 568 9.23 -24.33 -9.93
C PRO A 568 7.90 -25.09 -10.09
N LEU A 569 7.70 -26.20 -9.35
CA LEU A 569 6.61 -27.15 -9.58
C LEU A 569 5.31 -26.85 -8.84
N ASP A 570 5.35 -26.21 -7.66
CA ASP A 570 4.12 -26.06 -6.85
C ASP A 570 3.07 -25.23 -7.56
N GLY A 571 3.47 -24.08 -8.10
CA GLY A 571 2.61 -23.19 -8.88
C GLY A 571 1.99 -23.89 -10.08
N MET A 572 2.80 -24.65 -10.83
CA MET A 572 2.34 -25.43 -11.99
C MET A 572 1.32 -26.51 -11.58
N LEU A 573 1.64 -27.33 -10.58
CA LEU A 573 0.79 -28.44 -10.15
C LEU A 573 -0.51 -27.94 -9.48
N THR A 574 -0.44 -26.84 -8.71
CA THR A 574 -1.61 -26.17 -8.14
C THR A 574 -2.52 -25.62 -9.23
N SER A 575 -1.94 -25.04 -10.29
CA SER A 575 -2.71 -24.51 -11.44
C SER A 575 -3.39 -25.62 -12.23
N LEU A 576 -2.69 -26.74 -12.48
CA LEU A 576 -3.28 -27.93 -13.11
C LEU A 576 -4.40 -28.51 -12.23
N ALA A 577 -4.17 -28.63 -10.92
CA ALA A 577 -5.16 -29.14 -9.98
C ALA A 577 -6.41 -28.26 -9.90
N SER A 578 -6.25 -26.93 -9.87
CA SER A 578 -7.36 -25.98 -9.91
C SER A 578 -8.22 -26.22 -11.15
N ASN A 579 -7.60 -26.30 -12.33
CA ASN A 579 -8.33 -26.57 -13.57
C ASN A 579 -9.03 -27.94 -13.56
N TYR A 580 -8.35 -28.97 -13.05
CA TYR A 580 -8.93 -30.32 -12.94
C TYR A 580 -10.18 -30.32 -12.03
N ASN A 581 -10.13 -29.59 -10.92
CA ASN A 581 -11.25 -29.45 -9.99
C ASN A 581 -12.44 -28.71 -10.63
N HIS A 582 -12.18 -27.76 -11.52
CA HIS A 582 -13.17 -27.07 -12.36
C HIS A 582 -13.67 -27.87 -13.57
N LYS A 583 -13.29 -29.16 -13.68
CA LYS A 583 -13.77 -30.10 -14.71
C LYS A 583 -13.31 -29.79 -16.13
N ASN A 584 -12.22 -29.05 -16.28
CA ASN A 584 -11.54 -28.94 -17.58
C ASN A 584 -10.95 -30.32 -17.94
N LYS A 585 -11.13 -30.75 -19.19
CA LYS A 585 -10.73 -32.10 -19.64
C LYS A 585 -9.26 -32.16 -20.03
N ASP A 586 -8.81 -31.15 -20.76
CA ASP A 586 -7.49 -31.06 -21.37
C ASP A 586 -6.89 -29.70 -21.06
N VAL A 587 -5.72 -29.68 -20.41
CA VAL A 587 -5.06 -28.45 -19.98
C VAL A 587 -3.56 -28.56 -20.14
N ARG A 588 -2.97 -27.57 -20.81
CA ARG A 588 -1.53 -27.41 -21.06
C ARG A 588 -1.10 -26.02 -20.60
N LEU A 589 -0.22 -25.96 -19.61
CA LEU A 589 0.25 -24.71 -18.99
C LEU A 589 1.77 -24.63 -19.00
N TYR A 590 2.31 -23.43 -19.21
CA TYR A 590 3.74 -23.18 -19.07
C TYR A 590 4.02 -21.94 -18.20
N GLU A 591 5.17 -21.92 -17.55
CA GLU A 591 5.67 -20.77 -16.80
C GLU A 591 7.14 -20.56 -17.11
N MET A 592 7.57 -19.31 -17.23
CA MET A 592 8.98 -18.92 -17.14
C MET A 592 9.16 -18.12 -15.86
N GLY A 593 9.83 -18.70 -14.87
CA GLY A 593 9.92 -18.11 -13.54
C GLY A 593 11.20 -18.48 -12.81
N ASN A 594 11.70 -17.56 -11.97
CA ASN A 594 12.89 -17.80 -11.16
C ASN A 594 12.58 -18.72 -9.97
N VAL A 595 13.50 -19.64 -9.69
CA VAL A 595 13.67 -20.23 -8.35
C VAL A 595 14.81 -19.52 -7.63
N TYR A 596 14.82 -19.56 -6.30
CA TYR A 596 15.77 -18.82 -5.47
C TYR A 596 16.60 -19.80 -4.65
N LEU A 597 17.83 -20.06 -5.11
CA LEU A 597 18.71 -21.04 -4.49
C LEU A 597 19.73 -20.34 -3.58
N PRO A 598 19.61 -20.46 -2.24
CA PRO A 598 20.57 -19.84 -1.35
C PRO A 598 21.92 -20.57 -1.43
N LYS A 599 23.01 -19.80 -1.45
CA LYS A 599 24.37 -20.35 -1.32
C LYS A 599 24.68 -20.76 0.11
N GLU A 600 24.15 -20.01 1.08
CA GLU A 600 24.18 -20.31 2.51
C GLU A 600 22.96 -19.73 3.23
N LEU A 601 22.63 -20.31 4.39
CA LEU A 601 21.60 -19.83 5.30
C LEU A 601 22.21 -19.64 6.71
N PRO A 602 21.93 -18.53 7.42
CA PRO A 602 21.17 -17.36 6.95
C PRO A 602 21.86 -16.64 5.79
N LEU A 603 21.09 -15.94 4.96
CA LEU A 603 21.62 -15.26 3.77
C LEU A 603 22.68 -14.21 4.14
N LYS A 604 23.85 -14.28 3.49
CA LYS A 604 24.87 -13.20 3.50
C LYS A 604 25.02 -12.48 2.17
N GLU A 605 24.58 -13.11 1.09
CA GLU A 605 24.55 -12.56 -0.26
C GLU A 605 23.23 -12.94 -0.94
N LEU A 606 22.93 -12.33 -2.09
CA LEU A 606 21.73 -12.66 -2.86
C LEU A 606 21.78 -14.13 -3.34
N PRO A 607 20.64 -14.82 -3.37
CA PRO A 607 20.56 -16.19 -3.88
C PRO A 607 20.84 -16.26 -5.39
N ASP A 608 21.11 -17.46 -5.90
CA ASP A 608 21.07 -17.70 -7.34
C ASP A 608 19.61 -17.66 -7.81
N GLU A 609 19.23 -16.59 -8.50
CA GLU A 609 17.92 -16.41 -9.13
C GLU A 609 17.89 -17.08 -10.48
N ARG A 610 17.42 -18.33 -10.49
CA ARG A 610 17.58 -19.24 -11.61
C ARG A 610 16.29 -19.37 -12.41
N MET A 611 16.27 -18.80 -13.62
CA MET A 611 15.11 -18.88 -14.52
C MET A 611 14.85 -20.33 -14.95
N GLN A 612 13.65 -20.82 -14.69
CA GLN A 612 13.17 -22.14 -15.11
C GLN A 612 12.03 -21.97 -16.12
N LEU A 613 12.05 -22.72 -17.22
CA LEU A 613 10.85 -22.98 -18.02
C LEU A 613 10.19 -24.25 -17.47
N VAL A 614 8.95 -24.13 -17.04
CA VAL A 614 8.12 -25.27 -16.64
C VAL A 614 7.01 -25.46 -17.64
N LEU A 615 6.82 -26.69 -18.10
CA LEU A 615 5.71 -27.15 -18.91
C LEU A 615 4.94 -28.18 -18.10
N GLY A 616 3.62 -28.11 -18.09
CA GLY A 616 2.76 -29.06 -17.41
C GLY A 616 1.47 -29.30 -18.15
N PHE A 617 1.01 -30.56 -18.23
CA PHE A 617 -0.30 -30.86 -18.79
C PHE A 617 -0.94 -32.11 -18.21
N TYR A 618 -2.26 -32.21 -18.40
CA TYR A 618 -3.03 -33.46 -18.32
C TYR A 618 -4.07 -33.51 -19.44
N GLY A 619 -4.62 -34.69 -19.69
CA GLY A 619 -5.59 -34.91 -20.77
C GLY A 619 -4.93 -35.56 -21.99
N GLU A 620 -5.21 -35.04 -23.18
CA GLU A 620 -4.64 -35.50 -24.45
C GLU A 620 -3.12 -35.36 -24.52
N GLY A 621 -2.44 -36.51 -24.63
CA GLY A 621 -0.99 -36.63 -24.76
C GLY A 621 -0.39 -37.60 -23.74
N ASP A 622 0.89 -37.85 -23.90
CA ASP A 622 1.67 -38.73 -23.05
C ASP A 622 3.12 -38.24 -22.87
N PHE A 623 3.98 -39.10 -22.31
CA PHE A 623 5.40 -38.82 -22.14
C PHE A 623 6.09 -38.41 -23.46
N PHE A 624 5.78 -39.08 -24.57
CA PHE A 624 6.41 -38.79 -25.86
C PHE A 624 5.88 -37.49 -26.46
N THR A 625 4.64 -37.12 -26.14
CA THR A 625 4.10 -35.78 -26.46
C THR A 625 4.93 -34.69 -25.77
N MET A 626 5.21 -34.83 -24.46
CA MET A 626 6.06 -33.86 -23.75
C MET A 626 7.49 -33.83 -24.32
N LYS A 627 8.05 -35.01 -24.60
CA LYS A 627 9.38 -35.15 -25.21
C LYS A 627 9.46 -34.38 -26.53
N GLY A 628 8.49 -34.54 -27.43
CA GLY A 628 8.46 -33.83 -28.71
C GLY A 628 8.40 -32.30 -28.56
N VAL A 629 7.71 -31.79 -27.54
CA VAL A 629 7.68 -30.34 -27.24
C VAL A 629 9.06 -29.83 -26.81
N VAL A 630 9.79 -30.61 -26.00
CA VAL A 630 11.17 -30.28 -25.61
C VAL A 630 12.12 -30.34 -26.81
N GLU A 631 12.00 -31.35 -27.66
CA GLU A 631 12.83 -31.48 -28.87
C GLU A 631 12.59 -30.32 -29.85
N GLU A 632 11.33 -29.96 -30.10
CA GLU A 632 10.97 -28.79 -30.90
C GLU A 632 11.56 -27.50 -30.31
N LEU A 633 11.48 -27.32 -28.98
CA LEU A 633 12.07 -26.15 -28.32
C LEU A 633 13.57 -26.05 -28.56
N LEU A 634 14.30 -27.14 -28.38
CA LEU A 634 15.75 -27.18 -28.57
C LEU A 634 16.12 -26.93 -30.05
N GLU A 635 15.39 -27.54 -30.98
CA GLU A 635 15.60 -27.36 -32.42
C GLU A 635 15.37 -25.90 -32.85
N GLN A 636 14.29 -25.25 -32.40
CA GLN A 636 14.00 -23.85 -32.72
C GLN A 636 15.00 -22.87 -32.09
N LEU A 637 15.70 -23.29 -31.04
CA LEU A 637 16.81 -22.56 -30.43
C LEU A 637 18.17 -22.87 -31.09
N GLY A 638 18.15 -23.69 -32.15
CA GLY A 638 19.31 -24.11 -32.92
C GLY A 638 20.27 -25.02 -32.15
N MET A 639 19.76 -25.68 -31.11
CA MET A 639 20.44 -26.75 -30.38
C MET A 639 20.16 -28.07 -31.08
N THR A 640 20.79 -28.29 -32.24
CA THR A 640 20.50 -29.40 -33.15
C THR A 640 21.34 -30.66 -32.92
N ASP A 641 22.27 -30.63 -31.96
CA ASP A 641 23.01 -31.84 -31.59
C ASP A 641 22.08 -32.85 -30.89
N LYS A 642 22.49 -34.12 -30.86
CA LYS A 642 21.69 -35.20 -30.31
C LYS A 642 21.45 -35.02 -28.80
N VAL A 643 20.18 -34.93 -28.42
CA VAL A 643 19.72 -34.91 -27.03
C VAL A 643 19.70 -36.34 -26.49
N ALA A 644 20.36 -36.56 -25.34
CA ALA A 644 20.31 -37.84 -24.64
C ALA A 644 19.31 -37.77 -23.47
N TYR A 645 18.51 -38.82 -23.31
CA TYR A 645 17.51 -38.93 -22.25
C TYR A 645 17.91 -40.04 -21.29
N ASP A 646 18.31 -39.69 -20.07
CA ASP A 646 18.72 -40.65 -19.04
C ASP A 646 17.54 -40.98 -18.11
N ALA A 647 17.12 -42.24 -18.08
CA ALA A 647 16.04 -42.71 -17.22
C ALA A 647 16.42 -42.78 -15.72
N ASN A 648 17.71 -42.72 -15.39
CA ASN A 648 18.24 -42.75 -14.02
C ASN A 648 18.17 -41.36 -13.35
N THR A 649 17.00 -40.75 -13.35
CA THR A 649 16.75 -39.45 -12.71
C THR A 649 16.35 -39.60 -11.25
N ASP A 650 17.05 -38.95 -10.34
CA ASP A 650 16.70 -38.93 -8.91
C ASP A 650 15.70 -37.80 -8.58
N LYS A 651 14.45 -37.93 -9.06
CA LYS A 651 13.35 -37.00 -8.75
C LYS A 651 12.14 -37.77 -8.21
N PRO A 652 11.87 -37.74 -6.89
CA PRO A 652 10.85 -38.59 -6.26
C PRO A 652 9.41 -38.22 -6.64
N PHE A 653 9.20 -36.99 -7.13
CA PHE A 653 7.92 -36.52 -7.64
C PHE A 653 7.57 -37.01 -9.05
N LEU A 654 8.46 -37.72 -9.73
CA LEU A 654 8.21 -38.33 -11.04
C LEU A 654 7.93 -39.83 -10.92
N HIS A 655 7.17 -40.38 -11.87
CA HIS A 655 6.90 -41.81 -11.96
C HIS A 655 8.20 -42.58 -12.27
N PRO A 656 8.53 -43.65 -11.51
CA PRO A 656 9.85 -44.30 -11.60
C PRO A 656 10.16 -44.90 -12.97
N GLY A 657 9.15 -45.37 -13.71
CA GLY A 657 9.31 -45.92 -15.06
C GLY A 657 9.02 -44.94 -16.21
N ARG A 658 8.69 -43.67 -15.94
CA ARG A 658 8.29 -42.67 -16.96
C ARG A 658 8.87 -41.30 -16.63
N LYS A 659 10.20 -41.24 -16.59
CA LYS A 659 10.98 -40.05 -16.26
C LYS A 659 12.28 -40.06 -17.06
N ALA A 660 12.82 -38.87 -17.35
CA ALA A 660 14.13 -38.73 -17.92
C ALA A 660 14.77 -37.38 -17.55
N SER A 661 16.09 -37.40 -17.34
CA SER A 661 16.93 -36.20 -17.33
C SER A 661 17.29 -35.88 -18.77
N ILE A 662 17.27 -34.60 -19.12
CA ILE A 662 17.58 -34.12 -20.46
C ILE A 662 19.06 -33.72 -20.48
N ASN A 663 19.87 -34.45 -21.25
CA ASN A 663 21.29 -34.20 -21.37
C ASN A 663 21.61 -33.67 -22.78
N TYR A 664 22.28 -32.52 -22.83
CA TYR A 664 22.78 -31.90 -24.06
C TYR A 664 24.26 -31.57 -23.86
N ASP A 665 25.11 -32.06 -24.77
CA ASP A 665 26.57 -31.91 -24.73
C ASP A 665 27.20 -32.26 -23.35
N GLY A 666 26.73 -33.35 -22.75
CA GLY A 666 27.23 -33.84 -21.46
C GLY A 666 26.71 -33.08 -20.23
N LYS A 667 25.92 -32.01 -20.38
CA LYS A 667 25.28 -31.29 -19.27
C LYS A 667 23.79 -31.63 -19.15
N ILE A 668 23.31 -31.76 -17.91
CA ILE A 668 21.88 -31.92 -17.63
C ILE A 668 21.23 -30.53 -17.70
N ILE A 669 20.40 -30.30 -18.72
CA ILE A 669 19.72 -29.02 -18.96
C ILE A 669 18.29 -28.98 -18.42
N GLY A 670 17.80 -30.11 -17.90
CA GLY A 670 16.43 -30.22 -17.40
C GLY A 670 15.98 -31.65 -17.14
N TYR A 671 14.68 -31.82 -16.94
CA TYR A 671 14.05 -33.13 -16.78
C TYR A 671 12.60 -33.11 -17.31
N LEU A 672 12.07 -34.28 -17.67
CA LEU A 672 10.66 -34.46 -17.99
C LEU A 672 10.13 -35.81 -17.50
N GLY A 673 8.82 -35.91 -17.27
CA GLY A 673 8.21 -37.16 -16.87
C GLY A 673 6.73 -37.07 -16.53
N GLU A 674 6.13 -38.25 -16.31
CA GLU A 674 4.82 -38.33 -15.66
C GLU A 674 4.99 -38.02 -14.17
N VAL A 675 4.13 -37.16 -13.63
CA VAL A 675 4.05 -36.86 -12.19
C VAL A 675 3.67 -38.14 -11.43
N HIS A 676 4.38 -38.41 -10.33
CA HIS A 676 4.15 -39.60 -9.53
C HIS A 676 2.68 -39.66 -9.02
N PRO A 677 1.98 -40.82 -9.09
CA PRO A 677 0.56 -40.90 -8.74
C PRO A 677 0.22 -40.41 -7.31
N LYS A 678 1.13 -40.64 -6.35
CA LYS A 678 1.02 -40.09 -4.98
C LYS A 678 1.08 -38.56 -4.96
N VAL A 679 1.94 -37.93 -5.77
CA VAL A 679 2.01 -36.46 -5.89
C VAL A 679 0.72 -35.93 -6.53
N CYS A 680 0.25 -36.52 -7.65
CA CYS A 680 -1.05 -36.14 -8.22
C CYS A 680 -2.17 -36.18 -7.17
N LYS A 681 -2.21 -37.23 -6.33
CA LYS A 681 -3.17 -37.35 -5.22
C LYS A 681 -2.99 -36.26 -4.15
N ASN A 682 -1.75 -35.88 -3.80
CA ASN A 682 -1.47 -34.80 -2.84
C ASN A 682 -2.01 -33.45 -3.32
N TYR A 683 -2.06 -33.22 -4.64
CA TYR A 683 -2.68 -32.04 -5.26
C TYR A 683 -4.16 -32.24 -5.61
N GLY A 684 -4.78 -33.36 -5.25
CA GLY A 684 -6.20 -33.62 -5.51
C GLY A 684 -6.54 -34.06 -6.94
N MET A 685 -5.55 -34.40 -7.76
CA MET A 685 -5.74 -34.89 -9.13
C MET A 685 -5.81 -36.42 -9.19
N LYS A 686 -6.80 -36.96 -9.92
CA LYS A 686 -6.92 -38.41 -10.19
C LYS A 686 -6.65 -38.77 -11.67
N THR A 687 -6.01 -37.87 -12.39
CA THR A 687 -5.58 -38.06 -13.78
C THR A 687 -4.05 -38.14 -13.85
N ARG A 688 -3.53 -38.67 -14.96
CA ARG A 688 -2.09 -38.61 -15.25
C ARG A 688 -1.76 -37.18 -15.67
N ALA A 689 -0.70 -36.64 -15.09
CA ALA A 689 -0.15 -35.34 -15.45
C ALA A 689 1.32 -35.52 -15.85
N TYR A 690 1.79 -34.71 -16.78
CA TYR A 690 3.15 -34.73 -17.27
C TYR A 690 3.76 -33.35 -17.09
N ILE A 691 5.03 -33.30 -16.69
CA ILE A 691 5.78 -32.06 -16.54
C ILE A 691 7.13 -32.15 -17.24
N ALA A 692 7.64 -30.99 -17.66
CA ALA A 692 9.03 -30.79 -18.05
C ALA A 692 9.54 -29.50 -17.40
N VAL A 693 10.79 -29.51 -16.96
CA VAL A 693 11.48 -28.34 -16.42
C VAL A 693 12.80 -28.20 -17.15
N ILE A 694 13.01 -27.04 -17.77
CA ILE A 694 14.21 -26.68 -18.51
C ILE A 694 14.90 -25.53 -17.79
N ASP A 695 16.19 -25.67 -17.57
CA ASP A 695 17.02 -24.72 -16.87
C ASP A 695 17.59 -23.70 -17.86
N MET A 696 16.89 -22.57 -17.99
CA MET A 696 17.12 -21.57 -19.04
C MET A 696 18.55 -20.99 -19.07
N PRO A 697 19.26 -20.78 -17.94
CA PRO A 697 20.68 -20.45 -17.94
C PRO A 697 21.56 -21.32 -18.85
N TYR A 698 21.33 -22.63 -18.91
CA TYR A 698 22.08 -23.49 -19.83
C TYR A 698 21.66 -23.28 -21.28
N ILE A 699 20.37 -23.04 -21.52
CA ILE A 699 19.83 -22.73 -22.85
C ILE A 699 20.43 -21.43 -23.39
N TYR A 700 20.57 -20.40 -22.54
CA TYR A 700 21.19 -19.14 -22.93
C TYR A 700 22.65 -19.29 -23.36
N GLU A 701 23.38 -20.24 -22.73
CA GLU A 701 24.77 -20.56 -23.05
C GLU A 701 24.90 -21.35 -24.36
N MET A 702 23.96 -22.27 -24.62
CA MET A 702 24.06 -23.29 -25.68
C MET A 702 23.30 -22.99 -26.96
N ALA A 703 22.30 -22.11 -26.93
CA ALA A 703 21.53 -21.76 -28.12
C ALA A 703 22.45 -21.22 -29.22
N ASN A 704 22.12 -21.52 -30.48
CA ASN A 704 22.93 -21.10 -31.61
C ASN A 704 22.10 -20.96 -32.88
N PHE A 705 21.97 -19.74 -33.42
CA PHE A 705 21.21 -19.49 -34.64
C PHE A 705 22.05 -19.43 -35.91
N ASP A 706 23.35 -19.76 -35.83
CA ASP A 706 24.25 -19.76 -36.99
C ASP A 706 23.94 -20.95 -37.90
N THR A 707 23.38 -20.67 -39.08
CA THR A 707 23.12 -21.69 -40.10
C THR A 707 24.27 -21.73 -41.11
N LYS A 708 24.94 -22.88 -41.25
CA LYS A 708 25.95 -23.10 -42.30
C LYS A 708 25.29 -23.74 -43.52
N TYR A 709 25.53 -23.18 -44.70
CA TYR A 709 25.06 -23.76 -45.96
C TYR A 709 25.83 -25.04 -46.28
N GLU A 710 25.11 -26.15 -46.42
CA GLU A 710 25.63 -27.37 -47.06
C GLU A 710 25.08 -27.48 -48.50
N GLY A 711 25.95 -27.87 -49.44
CA GLY A 711 25.56 -28.05 -50.84
C GLY A 711 24.52 -29.16 -51.01
N ILE A 712 23.66 -29.01 -52.02
CA ILE A 712 22.62 -30.01 -52.34
C ILE A 712 23.28 -31.35 -52.67
N ALA A 713 22.69 -32.45 -52.20
CA ALA A 713 23.13 -33.81 -52.49
C ALA A 713 23.19 -34.07 -54.01
N LYS A 714 24.39 -34.42 -54.50
CA LYS A 714 24.66 -34.69 -55.93
C LYS A 714 24.60 -36.18 -56.28
N PHE A 715 24.69 -37.05 -55.29
CA PHE A 715 24.78 -38.50 -55.44
C PHE A 715 23.60 -39.19 -54.75
N PRO A 716 23.12 -40.33 -55.28
CA PRO A 716 22.00 -41.05 -54.70
C PRO A 716 22.33 -41.59 -53.30
N ALA A 717 21.32 -41.69 -52.43
CA ALA A 717 21.43 -42.39 -51.16
C ALA A 717 21.14 -43.88 -51.33
N VAL A 718 21.71 -44.70 -50.45
CA VAL A 718 21.41 -46.12 -50.30
C VAL A 718 20.80 -46.35 -48.93
N THR A 719 19.60 -46.92 -48.89
CA THR A 719 18.90 -47.26 -47.64
C THR A 719 19.07 -48.74 -47.33
N ARG A 720 19.25 -49.06 -46.05
CA ARG A 720 19.26 -50.41 -45.50
C ARG A 720 18.33 -50.47 -44.29
N ASP A 721 17.35 -51.34 -44.38
CA ASP A 721 16.45 -51.62 -43.26
C ASP A 721 17.00 -52.82 -42.50
N ILE A 722 17.01 -52.72 -41.18
CA ILE A 722 17.37 -53.82 -40.28
C ILE A 722 16.29 -54.02 -39.24
N SER A 723 15.95 -55.28 -38.98
CA SER A 723 15.06 -55.70 -37.90
C SER A 723 15.84 -56.54 -36.91
N MET A 724 15.79 -56.18 -35.64
CA MET A 724 16.62 -56.79 -34.60
C MET A 724 15.78 -57.26 -33.42
N VAL A 725 16.18 -58.38 -32.83
CA VAL A 725 15.69 -58.83 -31.52
C VAL A 725 16.67 -58.33 -30.47
N VAL A 726 16.17 -57.49 -29.58
CA VAL A 726 16.94 -56.74 -28.57
C VAL A 726 16.47 -57.17 -27.18
N PRO A 727 17.36 -57.41 -26.20
CA PRO A 727 16.97 -57.49 -24.80
C PRO A 727 16.16 -56.26 -24.36
N LYS A 728 15.08 -56.48 -23.61
CA LYS A 728 14.09 -55.43 -23.31
C LYS A 728 14.68 -54.23 -22.58
N GLU A 729 15.65 -54.49 -21.71
CA GLU A 729 16.39 -53.54 -20.90
C GLU A 729 17.27 -52.58 -21.70
N ILE A 730 17.69 -52.94 -22.93
CA ILE A 730 18.57 -52.08 -23.74
C ILE A 730 17.75 -50.92 -24.32
N PRO A 731 18.05 -49.66 -23.98
CA PRO A 731 17.43 -48.49 -24.59
C PRO A 731 17.70 -48.41 -26.08
N VAL A 732 16.72 -47.95 -26.86
CA VAL A 732 16.91 -47.71 -28.30
C VAL A 732 17.97 -46.64 -28.58
N GLY A 733 18.15 -45.68 -27.65
CA GLY A 733 19.22 -44.67 -27.74
C GLY A 733 20.63 -45.26 -27.75
N ASP A 734 20.86 -46.39 -27.06
CA ASP A 734 22.16 -47.08 -27.06
C ASP A 734 22.43 -47.72 -28.42
N ILE A 735 21.38 -48.25 -29.08
CA ILE A 735 21.46 -48.78 -30.44
C ILE A 735 21.82 -47.67 -31.42
N GLU A 736 21.16 -46.51 -31.30
CA GLU A 736 21.41 -45.35 -32.15
C GLU A 736 22.83 -44.81 -31.99
N ALA A 737 23.35 -44.77 -30.75
CA ALA A 737 24.74 -44.39 -30.49
C ALA A 737 25.74 -45.35 -31.16
N VAL A 738 25.42 -46.64 -31.24
CA VAL A 738 26.23 -47.61 -31.99
C VAL A 738 26.15 -47.36 -33.50
N ILE A 739 24.95 -47.12 -34.04
CA ILE A 739 24.74 -46.81 -35.47
C ILE A 739 25.57 -45.58 -35.86
N GLU A 740 25.52 -44.49 -35.09
CA GLU A 740 26.30 -43.27 -35.35
C GLU A 740 27.81 -43.52 -35.30
N LYS A 741 28.26 -44.19 -34.24
CA LYS A 741 29.70 -44.43 -34.02
C LYS A 741 30.30 -45.36 -35.07
N LYS A 742 29.52 -46.30 -35.61
CA LYS A 742 30.00 -47.35 -36.52
C LYS A 742 29.64 -47.11 -37.98
N GLY A 743 28.61 -46.31 -38.27
CA GLY A 743 28.16 -45.98 -39.63
C GLY A 743 29.14 -45.10 -40.42
N GLY A 744 30.05 -44.41 -39.72
CA GLY A 744 31.16 -43.70 -40.34
C GLY A 744 30.72 -42.46 -41.13
N VAL A 745 31.63 -41.93 -41.97
CA VAL A 745 31.44 -40.65 -42.69
C VAL A 745 30.34 -40.72 -43.75
N ILE A 746 29.97 -41.92 -44.19
CA ILE A 746 28.94 -42.12 -45.22
C ILE A 746 27.53 -42.29 -44.63
N LEU A 747 27.37 -42.37 -43.30
CA LEU A 747 26.06 -42.38 -42.65
C LEU A 747 25.40 -41.00 -42.81
N GLU A 748 24.24 -40.96 -43.45
CA GLU A 748 23.47 -39.72 -43.67
C GLU A 748 22.38 -39.56 -42.61
N SER A 749 21.61 -40.61 -42.32
CA SER A 749 20.56 -40.59 -41.29
C SER A 749 20.16 -41.99 -40.88
N TYR A 750 19.41 -42.10 -39.78
CA TYR A 750 18.75 -43.33 -39.34
C TYR A 750 17.39 -42.98 -38.73
N SER A 751 16.43 -43.90 -38.82
CA SER A 751 15.11 -43.71 -38.21
C SER A 751 14.58 -45.02 -37.64
N LEU A 752 14.13 -44.98 -36.38
CA LEU A 752 13.35 -46.05 -35.78
C LEU A 752 11.94 -45.98 -36.37
N PHE A 753 11.49 -47.04 -37.03
CA PHE A 753 10.15 -47.06 -37.64
C PHE A 753 9.22 -48.14 -37.09
N ASP A 754 9.75 -49.14 -36.38
CA ASP A 754 8.93 -50.16 -35.73
C ASP A 754 9.53 -50.63 -34.39
N LEU A 755 8.65 -50.80 -33.40
CA LEU A 755 8.96 -51.41 -32.10
C LEU A 755 7.81 -52.33 -31.74
N TYR A 756 8.11 -53.62 -31.63
CA TYR A 756 7.11 -54.66 -31.36
C TYR A 756 7.47 -55.49 -30.13
N GLU A 757 6.53 -55.58 -29.20
CA GLU A 757 6.53 -56.50 -28.06
C GLU A 757 5.26 -57.35 -28.13
N GLY A 758 5.38 -58.67 -28.24
CA GLY A 758 4.24 -59.57 -28.32
C GLY A 758 4.63 -61.04 -28.41
N ASP A 759 3.63 -61.92 -28.50
CA ASP A 759 3.77 -63.38 -28.37
C ASP A 759 4.77 -64.02 -29.37
N GLN A 760 5.10 -63.33 -30.46
CA GLN A 760 6.04 -63.79 -31.48
C GLN A 760 7.52 -63.49 -31.16
N ILE A 761 7.80 -62.84 -30.03
CA ILE A 761 9.14 -62.50 -29.54
C ILE A 761 9.40 -63.22 -28.22
N GLU A 762 10.64 -63.68 -28.03
CA GLU A 762 11.06 -64.34 -26.80
C GLU A 762 10.82 -63.45 -25.57
N GLU A 763 10.37 -64.05 -24.46
CA GLU A 763 10.11 -63.32 -23.21
C GLU A 763 11.39 -62.59 -22.75
N GLY A 764 11.24 -61.33 -22.36
CA GLY A 764 12.38 -60.47 -22.01
C GLY A 764 13.10 -59.81 -23.18
N LYS A 765 12.62 -60.00 -24.42
CA LYS A 765 13.14 -59.31 -25.62
C LYS A 765 12.06 -58.47 -26.31
N LYS A 766 12.50 -57.58 -27.19
CA LYS A 766 11.67 -56.72 -28.06
C LYS A 766 12.23 -56.72 -29.48
N SER A 767 11.36 -56.55 -30.47
CA SER A 767 11.78 -56.36 -31.87
C SER A 767 11.88 -54.87 -32.16
N VAL A 768 12.98 -54.44 -32.77
CA VAL A 768 13.25 -53.02 -33.09
C VAL A 768 13.73 -52.94 -34.54
N ALA A 769 13.14 -52.06 -35.34
CA ALA A 769 13.49 -51.91 -36.75
C ALA A 769 13.94 -50.49 -37.10
N TYR A 770 15.08 -50.39 -37.79
CA TYR A 770 15.70 -49.14 -38.22
C TYR A 770 15.85 -49.08 -39.74
N SER A 771 15.57 -47.91 -40.32
CA SER A 771 15.97 -47.55 -41.68
C SER A 771 17.21 -46.70 -41.60
N ILE A 772 18.33 -47.18 -42.13
CA ILE A 772 19.64 -46.51 -42.11
C ILE A 772 19.98 -46.05 -43.53
N VAL A 773 20.28 -44.77 -43.69
CA VAL A 773 20.55 -44.12 -44.97
C VAL A 773 22.02 -43.78 -45.07
N PHE A 774 22.66 -44.20 -46.15
CA PHE A 774 24.06 -43.92 -46.46
C PHE A 774 24.18 -43.07 -47.73
N ARG A 775 25.06 -42.07 -47.71
CA ARG A 775 25.39 -41.23 -48.87
C ARG A 775 26.82 -40.71 -48.78
N ALA A 776 27.58 -40.83 -49.86
CA ALA A 776 28.88 -40.14 -49.99
C ALA A 776 28.69 -38.74 -50.61
N LYS A 777 29.50 -37.78 -50.15
CA LYS A 777 29.45 -36.38 -50.64
C LYS A 777 30.10 -36.21 -52.02
N ASP A 778 30.94 -37.15 -52.45
CA ASP A 778 31.85 -37.03 -53.59
C ASP A 778 31.70 -38.14 -54.66
N LYS A 779 30.93 -39.20 -54.39
CA LYS A 779 30.70 -40.31 -55.33
C LYS A 779 29.39 -41.06 -55.09
N THR A 780 28.98 -41.89 -56.05
CA THR A 780 27.95 -42.91 -55.84
C THR A 780 28.54 -44.06 -55.03
N LEU A 781 27.85 -44.48 -53.96
CA LEU A 781 28.28 -45.60 -53.13
C LEU A 781 28.12 -46.94 -53.87
N GLU A 782 29.16 -47.78 -53.83
CA GLU A 782 29.06 -49.18 -54.24
C GLU A 782 28.50 -50.03 -53.09
N ASP A 783 27.78 -51.11 -53.41
CA ASP A 783 27.14 -51.97 -52.39
C ASP A 783 28.15 -52.54 -51.36
N ALA A 784 29.39 -52.80 -51.78
CA ALA A 784 30.44 -53.29 -50.89
C ALA A 784 30.83 -52.28 -49.79
N GLU A 785 30.80 -50.97 -50.10
CA GLU A 785 31.15 -49.91 -49.15
C GLU A 785 30.05 -49.71 -48.08
N VAL A 786 28.80 -49.83 -48.50
CA VAL A 786 27.65 -49.84 -47.59
C VAL A 786 27.68 -51.08 -46.71
N GLN A 787 27.97 -52.26 -47.29
CA GLN A 787 28.06 -53.51 -46.55
C GLN A 787 29.17 -53.47 -45.48
N GLU A 788 30.33 -52.88 -45.77
CA GLU A 788 31.40 -52.75 -44.77
C GLU A 788 30.97 -51.93 -43.55
N SER A 789 30.19 -50.85 -43.78
CA SER A 789 29.68 -50.01 -42.70
C SER A 789 28.57 -50.73 -41.92
N MET A 790 27.69 -51.46 -42.61
CA MET A 790 26.68 -52.31 -41.99
C MET A 790 27.29 -53.44 -41.15
N ASP A 791 28.32 -54.13 -41.63
CA ASP A 791 28.99 -55.20 -40.89
C ASP A 791 29.62 -54.68 -39.60
N LYS A 792 30.17 -53.46 -39.61
CA LYS A 792 30.68 -52.79 -38.41
C LYS A 792 29.59 -52.46 -37.40
N ILE A 793 28.42 -52.01 -37.87
CA ILE A 793 27.25 -51.73 -37.03
C ILE A 793 26.75 -53.05 -36.43
N LEU A 794 26.46 -54.05 -37.26
CA LEU A 794 25.92 -55.35 -36.85
C LEU A 794 26.84 -56.05 -35.85
N LYS A 795 28.15 -56.09 -36.10
CA LYS A 795 29.10 -56.69 -35.16
C LYS A 795 29.09 -56.01 -33.79
N ALA A 796 28.99 -54.68 -33.76
CA ALA A 796 28.94 -53.94 -32.50
C ALA A 796 27.61 -54.15 -31.75
N LEU A 797 26.52 -54.36 -32.48
CA LEU A 797 25.21 -54.70 -31.90
C LEU A 797 25.19 -56.15 -31.38
N GLU A 798 25.82 -57.09 -32.09
CA GLU A 798 26.01 -58.47 -31.61
C GLU A 798 26.77 -58.52 -30.28
N GLU A 799 27.79 -57.67 -30.10
CA GLU A 799 28.52 -57.52 -28.83
C GLU A 799 27.61 -57.06 -27.66
N MET A 800 26.43 -56.49 -27.96
CA MET A 800 25.39 -56.12 -26.98
C MET A 800 24.31 -57.19 -26.80
N ASN A 801 24.51 -58.42 -27.31
CA ASN A 801 23.50 -59.50 -27.37
C ASN A 801 22.27 -59.17 -28.22
N ILE A 802 22.40 -58.27 -29.20
CA ILE A 802 21.34 -57.95 -30.15
C ILE A 802 21.47 -58.87 -31.36
N GLN A 803 20.38 -59.52 -31.76
CA GLN A 803 20.37 -60.49 -32.86
C GLN A 803 19.63 -59.93 -34.07
N LEU A 804 20.24 -59.99 -35.25
CA LEU A 804 19.56 -59.63 -36.50
C LEU A 804 18.48 -60.67 -36.83
N ARG A 805 17.29 -60.17 -37.18
CA ARG A 805 16.12 -60.98 -37.56
C ARG A 805 15.83 -60.91 -39.06
N GLY A 806 16.12 -59.77 -39.70
CA GLY A 806 15.81 -59.51 -41.11
C GLY A 806 16.39 -58.21 -41.59
#